data_AF-A0A9W9V9B3-F1
#
_entry.id   AF-A0A9W9V9B3-F1
#
_cell.length_a   1.000
_cell.length_b   1.000
_cell.length_c   1.000
_cell.angle_alpha   90.00
_cell.angle_beta   90.00
_cell.angle_gamma   90.00
#
_symmetry.space_group_name_H-M   'P 1'
#
loop_
_entity.id
_entity.type
_entity.pdbx_description
1 polymer ?
#
loop_
_entity_poly.entity_id
_entity_poly.type
_entity_poly.pdbx_seq_one_letter_code
_entity_poly.pdbx_strand_id
1 'polypeptide(L)'
;ISVPAIMGSSRSPDNFISPSFPFTRRIPPIITLTSRVHLVIALLAILIVAPFLRIPARLSSVLGQLRTNVPRRLLTTSSMAPAHLRTPPQAPPIFTATPQSLMADAERLIKSSRAIQDKVVAEIKPEAATFANVIRPLAQDDNEMGLESHILGFYQAVSTDSKLRDASSKAEELMDEFFIEAVMREDVFGLVDAVLRRNESLDPESRRLLEKEHKDFVRNGLGLPAGPQRLRFKEIKKRLSQLSIEFQKNLNEENGGIWFTPDQLDGVPKDVLDGLKKGESENDGKLWLSFKYPDLFPTMKYAIDPEIRRQVMIANENKCNQNVPLFRESIILRDEAARLIGYPNHAAFRIEDKMAKTPETVNKFLGDLRDRLTAGGKKETQKLLDLKNATDPKADGRYYLWDHRFYDRLMLEKDYSLDQQLIAEWFPLQTTIEGMLKIFEELFGLEFVEIIGEDRAAIAPTGQGNDIVWHEDVQVYTVWNDEGEGSGFVGYLYLDLFPREGKYGHAANFNLQPGFVDKDGNRRFPATALVCNFTKPQPKKPSLLKHDEVVTLFHELGHGIHDLVSRTIYSRFHGTSTVRDFVEAPSQMLENWCWTPSQLRSLSRHYSTLSPEYLASWQEAQQGEKATSQPSERIPDDVIENLIRTKHVNDSLFNLRQLHFGIFDMTVHEPKTHADIEALPLSATYNRLRQEITQMDGPEALGAGSEWGHGEATFGHLIGGYDAGYYGYLSSQVYSTDMFYTVFKDDPMNKAAGRRYRYQVLEKGGSQDEMKTLTEFLGREPQTDAFYRDLGLA
;
A
#
# COMPACT_ATOMS: atom_id res chain seq x y z
N ILE A 1 -37.81 53.02 -1.28
CA ILE A 1 -37.22 53.97 -2.26
C ILE A 1 -36.10 53.18 -2.96
N SER A 2 -36.26 52.63 -4.17
CA SER A 2 -37.41 52.64 -5.10
C SER A 2 -37.51 51.33 -5.90
N VAL A 3 -38.62 51.15 -6.64
CA VAL A 3 -39.11 49.93 -7.38
C VAL A 3 -39.47 50.41 -8.83
N PRO A 4 -39.70 49.62 -9.92
CA PRO A 4 -40.01 48.18 -10.12
C PRO A 4 -38.98 47.45 -11.04
N ALA A 5 -39.21 46.46 -11.93
CA ALA A 5 -40.39 45.85 -12.62
C ALA A 5 -39.97 44.54 -13.39
N ILE A 6 -40.82 43.63 -13.91
CA ILE A 6 -42.26 43.28 -13.69
C ILE A 6 -42.58 41.88 -14.29
N MET A 7 -43.43 41.07 -13.62
CA MET A 7 -44.20 39.87 -14.10
C MET A 7 -43.47 38.67 -14.78
N GLY A 8 -44.03 37.45 -14.82
CA GLY A 8 -45.38 36.98 -14.42
C GLY A 8 -45.50 35.45 -14.25
N SER A 9 -46.72 34.95 -14.01
CA SER A 9 -46.99 33.58 -13.52
C SER A 9 -48.35 33.01 -13.95
N SER A 10 -48.58 31.71 -13.66
CA SER A 10 -49.86 30.94 -13.79
C SER A 10 -50.17 30.38 -15.20
N ARG A 11 -50.95 29.30 -15.39
CA ARG A 11 -51.82 28.49 -14.48
C ARG A 11 -52.08 27.07 -15.06
N SER A 12 -52.60 26.15 -14.22
CA SER A 12 -53.14 24.81 -14.57
C SER A 12 -54.71 24.85 -14.62
N PRO A 13 -55.51 23.74 -14.73
CA PRO A 13 -55.23 22.30 -14.88
C PRO A 13 -56.15 21.54 -15.93
N ASP A 14 -56.22 20.19 -15.82
CA ASP A 14 -57.40 19.28 -15.97
C ASP A 14 -57.37 18.10 -16.98
N ASN A 15 -58.07 17.01 -16.60
CA ASN A 15 -58.18 15.69 -17.26
C ASN A 15 -59.50 15.55 -18.04
N PHE A 16 -59.65 14.57 -18.96
CA PHE A 16 -60.90 13.79 -19.12
C PHE A 16 -60.80 12.53 -20.04
N ILE A 17 -61.00 11.33 -19.45
CA ILE A 17 -61.72 10.10 -19.95
C ILE A 17 -61.32 9.31 -21.25
N SER A 18 -61.54 7.99 -21.16
CA SER A 18 -61.39 6.85 -22.12
C SER A 18 -62.72 6.56 -22.93
N PRO A 19 -63.02 5.42 -23.66
CA PRO A 19 -62.35 4.10 -23.78
C PRO A 19 -62.43 3.26 -25.12
N SER A 20 -61.62 2.18 -25.17
CA SER A 20 -61.89 0.79 -25.66
C SER A 20 -62.40 0.39 -27.09
N PHE A 21 -61.55 -0.38 -27.83
CA PHE A 21 -61.82 -1.70 -28.53
C PHE A 21 -62.74 -1.81 -29.80
N PRO A 22 -62.77 -2.93 -30.61
CA PRO A 22 -61.86 -4.10 -30.81
C PRO A 22 -61.75 -4.82 -32.23
N PHE A 23 -60.93 -5.90 -32.30
CA PHE A 23 -61.11 -7.25 -32.99
C PHE A 23 -60.90 -7.58 -34.52
N THR A 24 -59.69 -8.04 -34.91
CA THR A 24 -59.34 -9.19 -35.87
C THR A 24 -59.81 -9.20 -37.37
N ARG A 25 -59.42 -10.09 -38.34
CA ARG A 25 -58.87 -11.48 -38.38
C ARG A 25 -58.39 -11.94 -39.81
N ARG A 26 -57.66 -13.08 -39.91
CA ARG A 26 -57.47 -14.05 -41.08
C ARG A 26 -56.25 -13.94 -42.05
N ILE A 27 -56.03 -15.00 -42.86
CA ILE A 27 -54.74 -15.55 -43.40
C ILE A 27 -54.92 -16.22 -44.83
N PRO A 28 -53.96 -17.01 -45.42
CA PRO A 28 -53.15 -16.81 -46.66
C PRO A 28 -53.75 -17.45 -47.96
N PRO A 29 -52.99 -17.70 -49.09
CA PRO A 29 -52.26 -19.00 -49.28
C PRO A 29 -51.08 -19.15 -50.34
N ILE A 30 -50.07 -19.99 -50.00
CA ILE A 30 -49.47 -21.16 -50.75
C ILE A 30 -48.58 -20.99 -52.05
N ILE A 31 -47.73 -22.03 -52.28
CA ILE A 31 -46.83 -22.44 -53.42
C ILE A 31 -45.34 -22.08 -53.22
N THR A 32 -44.39 -22.95 -52.76
CA THR A 32 -43.84 -24.28 -53.21
C THR A 32 -42.83 -24.20 -54.38
N LEU A 33 -41.78 -25.04 -54.53
CA LEU A 33 -41.70 -26.51 -54.34
C LEU A 33 -40.25 -27.10 -54.25
N THR A 34 -39.96 -27.95 -53.24
CA THR A 34 -38.92 -29.05 -53.19
C THR A 34 -37.41 -28.71 -53.38
N SER A 35 -36.40 -29.44 -52.89
CA SER A 35 -36.21 -30.78 -52.25
C SER A 35 -34.78 -30.83 -51.64
N ARG A 36 -34.28 -31.80 -50.83
CA ARG A 36 -34.78 -32.93 -49.99
C ARG A 36 -33.59 -33.50 -49.16
N VAL A 37 -33.84 -34.35 -48.14
CA VAL A 37 -32.88 -35.31 -47.49
C VAL A 37 -31.74 -34.64 -46.66
N HIS A 38 -31.48 -34.95 -45.38
CA HIS A 38 -32.02 -35.99 -44.47
C HIS A 38 -32.01 -35.57 -42.98
N LEU A 39 -32.87 -36.25 -42.19
CA LEU A 39 -32.80 -36.55 -40.75
C LEU A 39 -32.68 -35.41 -39.69
N VAL A 40 -33.80 -35.12 -39.03
CA VAL A 40 -33.93 -34.52 -37.68
C VAL A 40 -35.17 -35.16 -37.02
N ILE A 41 -35.15 -35.40 -35.70
CA ILE A 41 -36.31 -35.22 -34.77
C ILE A 41 -35.90 -35.57 -33.32
N ALA A 42 -36.25 -34.69 -32.38
CA ALA A 42 -36.29 -34.97 -30.94
C ALA A 42 -37.74 -35.31 -30.54
N LEU A 43 -37.94 -36.14 -29.51
CA LEU A 43 -39.27 -36.63 -29.11
C LEU A 43 -39.71 -36.12 -27.74
N LEU A 44 -41.03 -35.96 -27.57
CA LEU A 44 -41.67 -35.34 -26.41
C LEU A 44 -41.87 -36.30 -25.22
N ALA A 45 -42.07 -35.69 -24.06
CA ALA A 45 -42.38 -36.28 -22.77
C ALA A 45 -43.67 -37.12 -22.71
N ILE A 46 -43.79 -37.93 -21.64
CA ILE A 46 -45.07 -38.31 -21.02
C ILE A 46 -44.91 -38.35 -19.47
N LEU A 47 -45.51 -37.35 -18.82
CA LEU A 47 -46.33 -37.37 -17.58
C LEU A 47 -45.90 -38.03 -16.24
N ILE A 48 -46.35 -37.33 -15.17
CA ILE A 48 -46.93 -37.82 -13.88
C ILE A 48 -46.03 -37.93 -12.60
N VAL A 49 -46.33 -37.00 -11.67
CA VAL A 49 -46.39 -37.10 -10.19
C VAL A 49 -45.11 -37.34 -9.37
N ALA A 50 -44.82 -36.36 -8.51
CA ALA A 50 -44.09 -36.48 -7.24
C ALA A 50 -45.10 -36.41 -6.06
N PRO A 51 -44.76 -36.75 -4.79
CA PRO A 51 -43.42 -37.02 -4.24
C PRO A 51 -43.33 -38.32 -3.40
N PHE A 52 -42.15 -38.63 -2.85
CA PHE A 52 -41.94 -38.84 -1.41
C PHE A 52 -40.45 -38.99 -1.01
N LEU A 53 -40.05 -38.27 0.06
CA LEU A 53 -38.90 -38.48 0.95
C LEU A 53 -37.43 -38.33 0.44
N ARG A 54 -36.60 -37.77 1.35
CA ARG A 54 -35.12 -37.77 1.37
C ARG A 54 -34.63 -39.16 1.87
N ILE A 55 -33.36 -39.60 1.87
CA ILE A 55 -32.05 -38.95 2.14
C ILE A 55 -30.89 -39.69 1.36
N PRO A 56 -29.59 -39.48 1.66
CA PRO A 56 -28.62 -38.76 0.82
C PRO A 56 -27.81 -39.63 -0.17
N ALA A 57 -27.21 -38.97 -1.16
CA ALA A 57 -26.23 -39.58 -2.06
C ALA A 57 -24.78 -39.47 -1.53
N ARG A 58 -24.16 -40.61 -1.22
CA ARG A 58 -22.70 -40.77 -1.29
C ARG A 58 -22.34 -41.11 -2.74
N LEU A 59 -21.67 -40.21 -3.48
CA LEU A 59 -20.76 -40.51 -4.61
C LEU A 59 -20.20 -39.21 -5.24
N SER A 60 -19.26 -38.58 -4.56
CA SER A 60 -18.58 -37.35 -5.05
C SER A 60 -17.13 -37.27 -4.53
N SER A 61 -16.37 -38.37 -4.62
CA SER A 61 -15.07 -38.50 -3.94
C SER A 61 -14.04 -39.30 -4.75
N VAL A 62 -13.82 -38.94 -6.02
CA VAL A 62 -12.79 -39.54 -6.90
C VAL A 62 -11.96 -38.52 -7.70
N LEU A 63 -12.48 -37.31 -7.99
CA LEU A 63 -11.80 -36.30 -8.84
C LEU A 63 -11.00 -35.23 -8.08
N GLY A 64 -10.70 -35.45 -6.79
CA GLY A 64 -9.96 -34.50 -5.93
C GLY A 64 -8.46 -34.76 -5.77
N GLN A 65 -7.92 -35.86 -6.34
CA GLN A 65 -6.55 -36.34 -6.05
C GLN A 65 -5.63 -36.39 -7.28
N LEU A 66 -5.49 -35.25 -7.97
CA LEU A 66 -4.40 -35.00 -8.94
C LEU A 66 -3.80 -33.60 -8.74
N ARG A 67 -3.30 -33.32 -7.52
CA ARG A 67 -2.24 -32.31 -7.33
C ARG A 67 -0.90 -32.99 -7.54
N THR A 68 0.01 -32.33 -8.25
CA THR A 68 1.34 -32.87 -8.59
C THR A 68 2.25 -32.93 -7.36
N ASN A 69 2.82 -34.11 -7.09
CA ASN A 69 3.79 -34.31 -6.01
C ASN A 69 5.17 -33.75 -6.40
N VAL A 70 5.33 -32.44 -6.36
CA VAL A 70 6.66 -31.81 -6.32
C VAL A 70 7.32 -32.20 -4.99
N PRO A 71 8.59 -32.66 -4.96
CA PRO A 71 9.27 -33.08 -3.73
C PRO A 71 9.62 -31.88 -2.83
N ARG A 72 8.60 -31.38 -2.12
CA ARG A 72 8.63 -30.33 -1.10
C ARG A 72 9.49 -30.76 0.11
N ARG A 73 10.63 -30.10 0.36
CA ARG A 73 11.25 -30.00 1.70
C ARG A 73 11.22 -28.54 2.13
N LEU A 74 10.03 -28.14 2.57
CA LEU A 74 9.59 -26.79 2.88
C LEU A 74 10.11 -26.25 4.23
N LEU A 75 9.70 -25.01 4.51
CA LEU A 75 9.22 -24.57 5.83
C LEU A 75 8.38 -25.65 6.56
N THR A 76 8.37 -25.61 7.88
CA THR A 76 7.72 -26.63 8.71
C THR A 76 6.19 -26.53 8.61
N THR A 77 5.49 -27.51 8.03
CA THR A 77 4.02 -27.57 8.11
C THR A 77 3.58 -27.97 9.53
N SER A 78 2.37 -27.58 9.98
CA SER A 78 1.87 -27.93 11.33
C SER A 78 1.96 -29.45 11.62
N SER A 79 1.52 -30.26 10.67
CA SER A 79 1.70 -31.73 10.66
C SER A 79 3.15 -32.23 10.87
N MET A 80 4.17 -31.46 10.46
CA MET A 80 5.60 -31.74 10.69
C MET A 80 6.20 -31.06 11.93
N ALA A 81 5.57 -29.99 12.44
CA ALA A 81 6.10 -29.19 13.54
C ALA A 81 6.15 -29.94 14.88
N PRO A 82 7.07 -29.59 15.80
CA PRO A 82 6.98 -29.96 17.21
C PRO A 82 5.58 -29.75 17.80
N ALA A 83 5.13 -30.66 18.66
CA ALA A 83 3.74 -30.68 19.15
C ALA A 83 3.29 -29.38 19.83
N HIS A 84 4.22 -28.61 20.42
CA HIS A 84 3.92 -27.34 21.10
C HIS A 84 3.61 -26.19 20.11
N LEU A 85 3.98 -26.30 18.84
CA LEU A 85 3.75 -25.28 17.80
C LEU A 85 2.49 -25.55 16.94
N ARG A 86 1.76 -26.63 17.23
CA ARG A 86 0.60 -27.08 16.41
C ARG A 86 -0.72 -26.42 16.79
N THR A 87 -0.86 -26.00 18.05
CA THR A 87 -2.11 -25.49 18.60
C THR A 87 -1.89 -24.09 19.16
N PRO A 88 -2.14 -23.02 18.38
CA PRO A 88 -1.99 -21.66 18.87
C PRO A 88 -2.95 -21.40 20.06
N PRO A 89 -2.53 -20.64 21.08
CA PRO A 89 -3.34 -20.35 22.27
C PRO A 89 -4.48 -19.35 21.99
N GLN A 90 -4.43 -18.68 20.84
CA GLN A 90 -5.45 -17.75 20.35
C GLN A 90 -5.96 -18.26 19.00
N ALA A 91 -7.25 -18.04 18.71
CA ALA A 91 -7.80 -18.29 17.38
C ALA A 91 -7.30 -17.27 16.33
N PRO A 92 -7.26 -17.64 15.05
CA PRO A 92 -7.05 -16.69 13.94
C PRO A 92 -8.29 -15.79 13.73
N PRO A 93 -8.13 -14.63 13.07
CA PRO A 93 -9.26 -13.84 12.59
C PRO A 93 -10.13 -14.59 11.56
N ILE A 94 -11.40 -14.19 11.47
CA ILE A 94 -12.43 -14.82 10.63
C ILE A 94 -12.87 -13.84 9.53
N PHE A 95 -13.01 -14.34 8.30
CA PHE A 95 -13.32 -13.57 7.10
C PHE A 95 -14.67 -13.96 6.46
N THR A 96 -15.68 -14.22 7.29
CA THR A 96 -17.04 -14.62 6.87
C THR A 96 -18.05 -13.47 6.84
N ALA A 97 -17.60 -12.22 6.72
CA ALA A 97 -18.49 -11.07 6.79
C ALA A 97 -19.38 -10.96 5.53
N THR A 98 -20.53 -10.31 5.71
CA THR A 98 -21.47 -9.98 4.65
C THR A 98 -21.65 -8.46 4.58
N PRO A 99 -22.14 -7.89 3.47
CA PRO A 99 -22.42 -6.46 3.39
C PRO A 99 -23.37 -5.96 4.48
N GLN A 100 -24.27 -6.83 4.97
CA GLN A 100 -25.19 -6.52 6.07
C GLN A 100 -24.53 -6.63 7.45
N SER A 101 -23.60 -7.57 7.66
CA SER A 101 -22.93 -7.69 8.96
C SER A 101 -21.92 -6.58 9.18
N LEU A 102 -21.09 -6.21 8.18
CA LEU A 102 -20.12 -5.11 8.33
C LEU A 102 -20.77 -3.80 8.79
N MET A 103 -21.94 -3.46 8.24
CA MET A 103 -22.69 -2.27 8.66
C MET A 103 -23.22 -2.41 10.11
N ALA A 104 -23.77 -3.57 10.47
CA ALA A 104 -24.27 -3.83 11.82
C ALA A 104 -23.13 -3.89 12.87
N ASP A 105 -21.95 -4.32 12.46
CA ASP A 105 -20.75 -4.39 13.31
C ASP A 105 -20.14 -3.01 13.52
N ALA A 106 -20.06 -2.14 12.51
CA ALA A 106 -19.74 -0.72 12.71
C ALA A 106 -20.75 -0.03 13.64
N GLU A 107 -22.05 -0.17 13.39
CA GLU A 107 -23.11 0.39 14.24
C GLU A 107 -23.00 -0.10 15.70
N ARG A 108 -22.63 -1.37 15.91
CA ARG A 108 -22.40 -1.99 17.23
C ARG A 108 -21.16 -1.42 17.92
N LEU A 109 -20.02 -1.36 17.25
CA LEU A 109 -18.75 -0.85 17.79
C LEU A 109 -18.90 0.61 18.21
N ILE A 110 -19.37 1.45 17.31
CA ILE A 110 -19.64 2.88 17.53
C ILE A 110 -20.59 3.08 18.73
N LYS A 111 -21.66 2.28 18.82
CA LYS A 111 -22.62 2.35 19.93
C LYS A 111 -22.01 1.90 21.27
N SER A 112 -21.12 0.90 21.26
CA SER A 112 -20.39 0.46 22.46
C SER A 112 -19.49 1.57 22.97
N SER A 113 -18.68 2.15 22.07
CA SER A 113 -17.70 3.19 22.42
C SER A 113 -18.37 4.47 22.93
N ARG A 114 -19.42 4.97 22.24
CA ARG A 114 -20.25 6.07 22.74
C ARG A 114 -20.77 5.82 24.16
N ALA A 115 -21.27 4.61 24.43
CA ALA A 115 -21.81 4.26 25.75
C ALA A 115 -20.73 4.21 26.86
N ILE A 116 -19.48 3.87 26.51
CA ILE A 116 -18.35 3.91 27.45
C ILE A 116 -17.92 5.35 27.72
N GLN A 117 -17.81 6.19 26.69
CA GLN A 117 -17.53 7.63 26.83
C GLN A 117 -18.59 8.34 27.68
N ASP A 118 -19.88 8.13 27.37
CA ASP A 118 -21.00 8.70 28.11
C ASP A 118 -21.02 8.25 29.57
N LYS A 119 -20.69 6.98 29.84
CA LYS A 119 -20.59 6.45 31.21
C LYS A 119 -19.46 7.13 31.99
N VAL A 120 -18.28 7.27 31.41
CA VAL A 120 -17.13 7.95 32.03
C VAL A 120 -17.49 9.40 32.39
N VAL A 121 -18.15 10.13 31.50
CA VAL A 121 -18.62 11.51 31.74
C VAL A 121 -19.72 11.57 32.82
N ALA A 122 -20.64 10.62 32.83
CA ALA A 122 -21.72 10.56 33.81
C ALA A 122 -21.19 10.28 35.24
N GLU A 123 -20.35 9.26 35.39
CA GLU A 123 -19.88 8.75 36.69
C GLU A 123 -18.73 9.57 37.27
N ILE A 124 -17.78 10.05 36.45
CA ILE A 124 -16.56 10.73 36.92
C ILE A 124 -16.76 12.26 36.91
N LYS A 125 -16.05 12.97 37.80
CA LYS A 125 -15.99 14.44 37.84
C LYS A 125 -14.51 14.87 37.81
N PRO A 126 -14.16 16.05 37.26
CA PRO A 126 -12.76 16.45 37.03
C PRO A 126 -11.85 16.32 38.27
N GLU A 127 -12.38 16.59 39.46
CA GLU A 127 -11.65 16.52 40.74
C GLU A 127 -11.29 15.08 41.14
N ALA A 128 -12.04 14.10 40.63
CA ALA A 128 -11.88 12.66 40.85
C ALA A 128 -11.38 11.91 39.60
N ALA A 129 -11.00 12.63 38.54
CA ALA A 129 -10.41 12.07 37.33
C ALA A 129 -9.00 11.53 37.61
N THR A 130 -8.73 10.31 37.13
CA THR A 130 -7.45 9.61 37.23
C THR A 130 -7.20 8.85 35.93
N PHE A 131 -5.96 8.42 35.68
CA PHE A 131 -5.66 7.57 34.53
C PHE A 131 -6.47 6.25 34.57
N ALA A 132 -6.70 5.70 35.77
CA ALA A 132 -7.36 4.41 35.96
C ALA A 132 -8.88 4.42 35.74
N ASN A 133 -9.56 5.56 35.90
CA ASN A 133 -11.02 5.69 35.74
C ASN A 133 -11.48 6.55 34.55
N VAL A 134 -10.56 7.20 33.82
CA VAL A 134 -10.87 7.95 32.58
C VAL A 134 -10.11 7.36 31.39
N ILE A 135 -8.78 7.35 31.40
CA ILE A 135 -7.99 6.96 30.22
C ILE A 135 -8.00 5.45 29.97
N ARG A 136 -7.79 4.65 31.03
CA ARG A 136 -7.74 3.19 30.91
C ARG A 136 -9.03 2.57 30.34
N PRO A 137 -10.25 2.97 30.76
CA PRO A 137 -11.48 2.48 30.13
C PRO A 137 -11.61 2.80 28.64
N LEU A 138 -11.17 3.99 28.21
CA LEU A 138 -11.18 4.38 26.79
C LEU A 138 -10.17 3.55 25.98
N ALA A 139 -8.93 3.45 26.45
CA ALA A 139 -7.90 2.66 25.78
C ALA A 139 -8.19 1.14 25.79
N GLN A 140 -9.01 0.65 26.71
CA GLN A 140 -9.52 -0.73 26.70
C GLN A 140 -10.65 -0.94 25.68
N ASP A 141 -11.45 0.09 25.41
CA ASP A 141 -12.43 0.10 24.32
C ASP A 141 -11.73 0.18 22.94
N ASP A 142 -10.70 1.03 22.80
CA ASP A 142 -9.84 1.09 21.60
C ASP A 142 -9.08 -0.23 21.33
N ASN A 143 -8.64 -0.92 22.39
CA ASN A 143 -8.03 -2.25 22.30
C ASN A 143 -9.01 -3.26 21.66
N GLU A 144 -10.23 -3.37 22.17
CA GLU A 144 -11.24 -4.32 21.66
C GLU A 144 -11.78 -3.90 20.29
N MET A 145 -12.05 -2.60 20.08
CA MET A 145 -12.52 -2.07 18.79
C MET A 145 -11.52 -2.31 17.66
N GLY A 146 -10.21 -2.24 17.92
CA GLY A 146 -9.16 -2.55 16.96
C GLY A 146 -9.15 -4.01 16.47
N LEU A 147 -9.70 -4.96 17.23
CA LEU A 147 -9.78 -6.37 16.81
C LEU A 147 -10.78 -6.63 15.67
N GLU A 148 -11.75 -5.74 15.49
CA GLU A 148 -12.84 -5.89 14.50
C GLU A 148 -12.82 -4.80 13.43
N SER A 149 -12.57 -3.54 13.81
CA SER A 149 -12.56 -2.39 12.88
C SER A 149 -11.50 -2.52 11.78
N HIS A 150 -10.31 -3.05 12.10
CA HIS A 150 -9.23 -3.27 11.12
C HIS A 150 -9.67 -4.28 10.04
N ILE A 151 -10.31 -5.39 10.43
CA ILE A 151 -10.83 -6.40 9.48
C ILE A 151 -11.97 -5.80 8.64
N LEU A 152 -12.84 -5.02 9.27
CA LEU A 152 -13.98 -4.35 8.64
C LEU A 152 -13.54 -3.36 7.56
N GLY A 153 -12.49 -2.56 7.79
CA GLY A 153 -11.89 -1.68 6.77
C GLY A 153 -11.05 -2.42 5.73
N PHE A 154 -10.40 -3.54 6.09
CA PHE A 154 -9.53 -4.32 5.21
C PHE A 154 -10.28 -4.95 4.02
N TYR A 155 -11.57 -5.30 4.15
CA TYR A 155 -12.34 -5.93 3.07
C TYR A 155 -12.33 -5.15 1.76
N GLN A 156 -12.35 -3.81 1.79
CA GLN A 156 -12.28 -2.97 0.59
C GLN A 156 -10.98 -3.17 -0.22
N ALA A 157 -9.90 -3.58 0.44
CA ALA A 157 -8.59 -3.78 -0.18
C ALA A 157 -8.40 -5.17 -0.79
N VAL A 158 -9.23 -6.17 -0.44
CA VAL A 158 -8.98 -7.57 -0.82
C VAL A 158 -10.19 -8.40 -1.28
N SER A 159 -11.42 -7.98 -0.98
CA SER A 159 -12.63 -8.74 -1.36
C SER A 159 -12.82 -8.80 -2.87
N THR A 160 -13.18 -9.98 -3.41
CA THR A 160 -13.61 -10.12 -4.81
C THR A 160 -15.05 -9.64 -5.02
N ASP A 161 -15.96 -9.79 -4.05
CA ASP A 161 -17.31 -9.20 -4.11
C ASP A 161 -17.22 -7.68 -3.94
N SER A 162 -17.67 -6.94 -4.96
CA SER A 162 -17.75 -5.48 -4.93
C SER A 162 -18.69 -4.97 -3.84
N LYS A 163 -19.81 -5.65 -3.58
CA LYS A 163 -20.79 -5.19 -2.58
C LYS A 163 -20.22 -5.27 -1.16
N LEU A 164 -19.30 -6.18 -0.93
CA LEU A 164 -18.57 -6.30 0.34
C LEU A 164 -17.47 -5.23 0.44
N ARG A 165 -16.83 -4.84 -0.68
CA ARG A 165 -15.95 -3.66 -0.72
C ARG A 165 -16.72 -2.36 -0.46
N ASP A 166 -17.84 -2.15 -1.16
CA ASP A 166 -18.71 -0.97 -1.01
C ASP A 166 -19.20 -0.82 0.44
N ALA A 167 -19.63 -1.93 1.07
CA ALA A 167 -20.04 -1.95 2.47
C ALA A 167 -18.87 -1.77 3.45
N SER A 168 -17.68 -2.29 3.13
CA SER A 168 -16.45 -2.08 3.92
C SER A 168 -16.04 -0.61 3.93
N SER A 169 -15.94 0.03 2.76
CA SER A 169 -15.66 1.46 2.66
C SER A 169 -16.72 2.31 3.35
N LYS A 170 -18.01 1.95 3.26
CA LYS A 170 -19.08 2.70 3.95
C LYS A 170 -19.11 2.47 5.46
N ALA A 171 -18.70 1.30 5.93
CA ALA A 171 -18.55 1.02 7.35
C ALA A 171 -17.34 1.77 7.93
N GLU A 172 -16.22 1.84 7.21
CA GLU A 172 -15.05 2.66 7.56
C GLU A 172 -15.40 4.16 7.61
N GLU A 173 -16.17 4.68 6.64
CA GLU A 173 -16.67 6.07 6.67
C GLU A 173 -17.48 6.38 7.95
N LEU A 174 -18.25 5.42 8.48
CA LEU A 174 -18.97 5.58 9.74
C LEU A 174 -18.03 5.53 10.97
N MET A 175 -16.97 4.72 10.92
CA MET A 175 -15.94 4.70 11.98
C MET A 175 -15.17 6.03 12.02
N ASP A 176 -14.83 6.59 10.85
CA ASP A 176 -14.19 7.90 10.71
C ASP A 176 -15.11 9.04 11.20
N GLU A 177 -16.40 9.05 10.83
CA GLU A 177 -17.38 10.01 11.36
C GLU A 177 -17.49 9.91 12.90
N PHE A 178 -17.44 8.69 13.45
CA PHE A 178 -17.46 8.49 14.89
C PHE A 178 -16.15 8.91 15.58
N PHE A 179 -14.97 8.62 15.01
CA PHE A 179 -13.70 9.08 15.56
C PHE A 179 -13.67 10.62 15.61
N ILE A 180 -14.15 11.28 14.57
CA ILE A 180 -14.32 12.74 14.52
C ILE A 180 -15.35 13.23 15.56
N GLU A 181 -16.41 12.49 15.85
CA GLU A 181 -17.32 12.82 16.96
C GLU A 181 -16.60 12.72 18.33
N ALA A 182 -15.90 11.61 18.57
CA ALA A 182 -15.23 11.28 19.83
C ALA A 182 -14.16 12.32 20.20
N VAL A 183 -13.22 12.63 19.30
CA VAL A 183 -12.15 13.63 19.54
C VAL A 183 -12.66 15.08 19.61
N MET A 184 -13.98 15.29 19.47
CA MET A 184 -14.66 16.57 19.58
C MET A 184 -15.57 16.67 20.83
N ARG A 185 -15.60 15.63 21.68
CA ARG A 185 -16.31 15.58 22.97
C ARG A 185 -15.65 16.49 24.01
N GLU A 186 -16.24 17.66 24.22
CA GLU A 186 -15.72 18.70 25.13
C GLU A 186 -15.82 18.29 26.61
N ASP A 187 -16.75 17.39 26.93
CA ASP A 187 -16.95 16.76 28.24
C ASP A 187 -15.93 15.65 28.53
N VAL A 188 -15.61 14.79 27.55
CA VAL A 188 -14.54 13.80 27.66
C VAL A 188 -13.18 14.51 27.78
N PHE A 189 -12.91 15.51 26.93
CA PHE A 189 -11.69 16.31 27.01
C PHE A 189 -11.51 16.99 28.38
N GLY A 190 -12.59 17.51 28.96
CA GLY A 190 -12.56 18.10 30.31
C GLY A 190 -12.12 17.14 31.41
N LEU A 191 -12.32 15.83 31.24
CA LEU A 191 -11.79 14.80 32.12
C LEU A 191 -10.34 14.43 31.76
N VAL A 192 -10.00 14.25 30.48
CA VAL A 192 -8.63 13.93 30.02
C VAL A 192 -7.63 15.03 30.44
N ASP A 193 -7.99 16.30 30.27
CA ASP A 193 -7.22 17.46 30.71
C ASP A 193 -7.08 17.54 32.25
N ALA A 194 -8.10 17.10 33.00
CA ALA A 194 -7.99 16.99 34.45
C ALA A 194 -7.02 15.87 34.87
N VAL A 195 -7.00 14.72 34.19
CA VAL A 195 -5.99 13.66 34.42
C VAL A 195 -4.58 14.16 34.11
N LEU A 196 -4.39 14.87 32.99
CA LEU A 196 -3.08 15.42 32.63
C LEU A 196 -2.59 16.43 33.68
N ARG A 197 -3.45 17.40 34.07
CA ARG A 197 -3.12 18.41 35.10
C ARG A 197 -2.90 17.82 36.49
N ARG A 198 -3.50 16.67 36.80
CA ARG A 198 -3.28 15.93 38.07
C ARG A 198 -1.89 15.30 38.15
N ASN A 199 -1.26 15.04 37.00
CA ASN A 199 0.13 14.57 36.87
C ASN A 199 0.48 13.34 37.74
N GLU A 200 -0.32 12.29 37.63
CA GLU A 200 -0.12 11.04 38.38
C GLU A 200 1.17 10.31 37.96
N SER A 201 1.78 9.54 38.87
CA SER A 201 2.90 8.66 38.53
C SER A 201 2.39 7.50 37.68
N LEU A 202 2.87 7.42 36.44
CA LEU A 202 2.51 6.39 35.45
C LEU A 202 3.79 5.72 34.91
N ASP A 203 3.65 4.54 34.34
CA ASP A 203 4.70 3.96 33.48
C ASP A 203 4.87 4.77 32.16
N PRO A 204 5.97 4.60 31.42
CA PRO A 204 6.25 5.40 30.23
C PRO A 204 5.19 5.29 29.11
N GLU A 205 4.56 4.14 28.92
CA GLU A 205 3.58 3.95 27.85
C GLU A 205 2.22 4.55 28.25
N SER A 206 1.76 4.30 29.47
CA SER A 206 0.58 4.97 30.04
C SER A 206 0.74 6.51 30.04
N ARG A 207 1.95 7.01 30.29
CA ARG A 207 2.28 8.43 30.21
C ARG A 207 2.15 8.96 28.78
N ARG A 208 2.80 8.30 27.80
CA ARG A 208 2.72 8.68 26.38
C ARG A 208 1.30 8.58 25.83
N LEU A 209 0.51 7.61 26.29
CA LEU A 209 -0.93 7.49 25.96
C LEU A 209 -1.69 8.74 26.39
N LEU A 210 -1.68 9.07 27.68
CA LEU A 210 -2.37 10.26 28.23
C LEU A 210 -1.97 11.56 27.52
N GLU A 211 -0.68 11.71 27.19
CA GLU A 211 -0.17 12.86 26.45
C GLU A 211 -0.66 12.90 24.99
N LYS A 212 -0.73 11.76 24.30
CA LYS A 212 -1.26 11.67 22.94
C LYS A 212 -2.78 11.84 22.88
N GLU A 213 -3.54 11.27 23.81
CA GLU A 213 -5.00 11.50 23.93
C GLU A 213 -5.31 12.99 24.08
N HIS A 214 -4.71 13.65 25.07
CA HIS A 214 -4.91 15.09 25.30
C HIS A 214 -4.53 15.92 24.07
N LYS A 215 -3.41 15.57 23.44
CA LYS A 215 -2.90 16.26 22.26
C LYS A 215 -3.82 16.11 21.04
N ASP A 216 -4.51 14.98 20.87
CA ASP A 216 -5.49 14.80 19.79
C ASP A 216 -6.72 15.70 19.97
N PHE A 217 -7.28 15.81 21.18
CA PHE A 217 -8.36 16.75 21.47
C PHE A 217 -7.94 18.21 21.21
N VAL A 218 -6.72 18.59 21.61
CA VAL A 218 -6.16 19.93 21.36
C VAL A 218 -5.99 20.18 19.85
N ARG A 219 -5.44 19.21 19.10
CA ARG A 219 -5.18 19.30 17.65
C ARG A 219 -6.44 19.17 16.79
N ASN A 220 -7.54 18.69 17.35
CA ASN A 220 -8.88 18.80 16.78
C ASN A 220 -9.65 20.06 17.27
N GLY A 221 -8.95 20.99 17.93
CA GLY A 221 -9.42 22.35 18.18
C GLY A 221 -10.19 22.55 19.48
N LEU A 222 -10.22 21.58 20.39
CA LEU A 222 -10.82 21.78 21.73
C LEU A 222 -9.95 22.68 22.63
N GLY A 223 -8.68 22.86 22.29
CA GLY A 223 -7.82 23.91 22.87
C GLY A 223 -8.26 25.34 22.51
N LEU A 224 -9.09 25.55 21.48
CA LEU A 224 -9.69 26.84 21.18
C LEU A 224 -10.84 27.14 22.15
N PRO A 225 -11.05 28.39 22.59
CA PRO A 225 -12.27 28.79 23.29
C PRO A 225 -13.54 28.52 22.47
N ALA A 226 -14.66 28.26 23.15
CA ALA A 226 -15.96 28.12 22.49
C ALA A 226 -16.37 29.43 21.81
N GLY A 227 -16.59 29.40 20.48
CA GLY A 227 -16.91 30.58 19.70
C GLY A 227 -16.64 30.41 18.19
N PRO A 228 -16.69 31.51 17.41
CA PRO A 228 -16.60 31.48 15.95
C PRO A 228 -15.35 30.79 15.40
N GLN A 229 -14.17 30.96 16.02
CA GLN A 229 -12.93 30.31 15.59
C GLN A 229 -13.03 28.78 15.70
N ARG A 230 -13.53 28.26 16.83
CA ARG A 230 -13.75 26.81 17.01
C ARG A 230 -14.80 26.29 16.02
N LEU A 231 -15.88 27.04 15.76
CA LEU A 231 -16.90 26.65 14.76
C LEU A 231 -16.31 26.59 13.35
N ARG A 232 -15.53 27.60 12.93
CA ARG A 232 -14.83 27.60 11.63
C ARG A 232 -13.83 26.45 11.53
N PHE A 233 -13.07 26.16 12.58
CA PHE A 233 -12.18 25.00 12.61
C PHE A 233 -12.94 23.66 12.43
N LYS A 234 -14.09 23.48 13.10
CA LYS A 234 -14.95 22.29 12.90
C LYS A 234 -15.48 22.19 11.46
N GLU A 235 -15.89 23.30 10.85
CA GLU A 235 -16.31 23.37 9.44
C GLU A 235 -15.18 22.97 8.48
N ILE A 236 -13.98 23.56 8.64
CA ILE A 236 -12.81 23.26 7.82
C ILE A 236 -12.43 21.78 7.92
N LYS A 237 -12.37 21.22 9.13
CA LYS A 237 -12.06 19.80 9.36
C LYS A 237 -13.03 18.87 8.64
N LYS A 238 -14.33 19.19 8.65
CA LYS A 238 -15.35 18.44 7.90
C LYS A 238 -15.13 18.53 6.38
N ARG A 239 -14.85 19.73 5.85
CA ARG A 239 -14.61 19.90 4.41
C ARG A 239 -13.31 19.21 3.95
N LEU A 240 -12.25 19.24 4.75
CA LEU A 240 -11.00 18.53 4.48
C LEU A 240 -11.18 17.00 4.41
N SER A 241 -12.01 16.41 5.27
CA SER A 241 -12.37 14.98 5.18
C SER A 241 -13.10 14.68 3.85
N GLN A 242 -14.12 15.47 3.50
CA GLN A 242 -14.86 15.32 2.25
C GLN A 242 -13.96 15.45 1.01
N LEU A 243 -13.08 16.46 0.98
CA LEU A 243 -12.09 16.66 -0.08
C LEU A 243 -11.14 15.47 -0.21
N SER A 244 -10.71 14.88 0.91
CA SER A 244 -9.86 13.70 0.91
C SER A 244 -10.55 12.48 0.29
N ILE A 245 -11.79 12.21 0.70
CA ILE A 245 -12.60 11.10 0.17
C ILE A 245 -12.81 11.28 -1.34
N GLU A 246 -13.20 12.48 -1.78
CA GLU A 246 -13.43 12.81 -3.20
C GLU A 246 -12.15 12.66 -4.04
N PHE A 247 -11.02 13.18 -3.54
CA PHE A 247 -9.72 13.09 -4.21
C PHE A 247 -9.22 11.66 -4.36
N GLN A 248 -9.26 10.85 -3.29
CA GLN A 248 -8.82 9.44 -3.34
C GLN A 248 -9.76 8.59 -4.21
N LYS A 249 -11.07 8.83 -4.14
CA LYS A 249 -12.05 8.19 -5.03
C LYS A 249 -11.71 8.42 -6.50
N ASN A 250 -11.40 9.67 -6.88
CA ASN A 250 -11.00 10.03 -8.24
C ASN A 250 -9.67 9.39 -8.71
N LEU A 251 -8.78 8.99 -7.79
CA LEU A 251 -7.57 8.20 -8.11
C LEU A 251 -7.89 6.71 -8.26
N ASN A 252 -8.77 6.18 -7.42
CA ASN A 252 -9.13 4.75 -7.39
C ASN A 252 -10.04 4.35 -8.56
N GLU A 253 -11.02 5.18 -8.91
CA GLU A 253 -11.93 4.97 -10.04
C GLU A 253 -11.33 5.37 -11.40
N GLU A 254 -10.12 5.94 -11.42
CA GLU A 254 -9.37 6.28 -12.63
C GLU A 254 -9.25 5.05 -13.55
N ASN A 255 -9.70 5.18 -14.80
CA ASN A 255 -9.72 4.09 -15.79
C ASN A 255 -9.29 4.57 -17.20
N GLY A 256 -8.51 5.65 -17.24
CA GLY A 256 -8.05 6.30 -18.46
C GLY A 256 -6.97 5.52 -19.19
N GLY A 257 -6.71 5.96 -20.42
CA GLY A 257 -5.77 5.34 -21.33
C GLY A 257 -5.77 5.99 -22.70
N ILE A 258 -5.00 5.41 -23.63
CA ILE A 258 -4.90 5.85 -25.02
C ILE A 258 -5.03 4.63 -25.94
N TRP A 259 -5.71 4.79 -27.07
CA TRP A 259 -5.77 3.81 -28.15
C TRP A 259 -4.59 3.98 -29.12
N PHE A 260 -3.73 2.98 -29.21
CA PHE A 260 -2.60 2.92 -30.15
C PHE A 260 -2.73 1.73 -31.11
N THR A 261 -2.22 1.82 -32.34
CA THR A 261 -2.00 0.61 -33.16
C THR A 261 -0.82 -0.20 -32.60
N PRO A 262 -0.73 -1.51 -32.87
CA PRO A 262 0.46 -2.31 -32.52
C PRO A 262 1.77 -1.69 -33.03
N ASP A 263 1.77 -1.15 -34.25
CA ASP A 263 2.93 -0.49 -34.87
C ASP A 263 3.39 0.78 -34.09
N GLN A 264 2.48 1.45 -33.38
CA GLN A 264 2.83 2.59 -32.51
C GLN A 264 3.43 2.14 -31.18
N LEU A 265 3.26 0.87 -30.79
CA LEU A 265 3.83 0.28 -29.58
C LEU A 265 5.08 -0.57 -29.89
N ASP A 266 5.79 -0.27 -30.98
CA ASP A 266 7.02 -0.97 -31.35
C ASP A 266 8.07 -0.94 -30.22
N GLY A 267 8.74 -2.07 -30.02
CA GLY A 267 9.62 -2.37 -28.89
C GLY A 267 8.91 -2.85 -27.61
N VAL A 268 7.61 -2.60 -27.42
CA VAL A 268 6.90 -3.05 -26.20
C VAL A 268 6.79 -4.58 -26.17
N PRO A 269 7.14 -5.26 -25.05
CA PRO A 269 7.12 -6.72 -24.97
C PRO A 269 5.78 -7.34 -25.33
N LYS A 270 5.82 -8.43 -26.10
CA LYS A 270 4.62 -9.07 -26.66
C LYS A 270 3.65 -9.58 -25.59
N ASP A 271 4.15 -10.07 -24.47
CA ASP A 271 3.37 -10.52 -23.32
C ASP A 271 2.54 -9.37 -22.69
N VAL A 272 3.05 -8.14 -22.71
CA VAL A 272 2.28 -6.94 -22.35
C VAL A 272 1.22 -6.65 -23.41
N LEU A 273 1.60 -6.63 -24.70
CA LEU A 273 0.68 -6.33 -25.81
C LEU A 273 -0.48 -7.35 -25.96
N ASP A 274 -0.21 -8.64 -25.76
CA ASP A 274 -1.22 -9.71 -25.80
C ASP A 274 -2.21 -9.59 -24.61
N GLY A 275 -1.82 -8.91 -23.52
CA GLY A 275 -2.66 -8.62 -22.36
C GLY A 275 -3.52 -7.35 -22.47
N LEU A 276 -3.19 -6.42 -23.37
CA LEU A 276 -3.96 -5.17 -23.54
C LEU A 276 -5.35 -5.43 -24.13
N LYS A 277 -6.34 -4.65 -23.69
CA LYS A 277 -7.70 -4.71 -24.25
C LYS A 277 -7.67 -4.31 -25.73
N LYS A 278 -8.20 -5.20 -26.57
CA LYS A 278 -8.30 -4.99 -28.03
C LYS A 278 -9.49 -4.08 -28.35
N GLY A 279 -9.32 -3.25 -29.37
CA GLY A 279 -10.32 -2.28 -29.78
C GLY A 279 -11.38 -2.85 -30.72
N GLU A 280 -12.54 -2.20 -30.71
CA GLU A 280 -13.70 -2.56 -31.51
C GLU A 280 -14.24 -1.30 -32.22
N SER A 281 -14.99 -1.50 -33.32
CA SER A 281 -15.61 -0.42 -34.10
C SER A 281 -14.62 0.68 -34.52
N GLU A 282 -14.72 1.91 -34.00
CA GLU A 282 -13.83 3.05 -34.30
C GLU A 282 -12.37 2.86 -33.81
N ASN A 283 -12.13 1.85 -32.98
CA ASN A 283 -10.81 1.45 -32.50
C ASN A 283 -10.42 0.03 -32.93
N ASP A 284 -11.09 -0.54 -33.95
CA ASP A 284 -10.66 -1.81 -34.55
C ASP A 284 -9.17 -1.74 -34.99
N GLY A 285 -8.46 -2.84 -34.81
CA GLY A 285 -7.01 -2.93 -35.01
C GLY A 285 -6.13 -2.19 -33.99
N LYS A 286 -6.68 -1.58 -32.92
CA LYS A 286 -5.93 -0.89 -31.86
C LYS A 286 -5.90 -1.67 -30.54
N LEU A 287 -4.97 -1.28 -29.66
CA LEU A 287 -4.84 -1.73 -28.28
C LEU A 287 -5.06 -0.55 -27.32
N TRP A 288 -5.78 -0.80 -26.22
CA TRP A 288 -5.98 0.17 -25.16
C TRP A 288 -4.83 0.08 -24.15
N LEU A 289 -4.01 1.11 -24.11
CA LEU A 289 -2.99 1.28 -23.09
C LEU A 289 -3.60 2.04 -21.91
N SER A 290 -3.80 1.40 -20.75
CA SER A 290 -4.29 2.12 -19.57
C SER A 290 -3.17 2.88 -18.85
N PHE A 291 -3.52 3.80 -17.95
CA PHE A 291 -2.56 4.47 -17.06
C PHE A 291 -2.24 3.67 -15.78
N LYS A 292 -2.54 2.36 -15.75
CA LYS A 292 -2.15 1.46 -14.66
C LYS A 292 -0.73 0.94 -14.87
N TYR A 293 -0.02 0.68 -13.77
CA TYR A 293 1.43 0.38 -13.80
C TYR A 293 1.85 -0.80 -14.69
N PRO A 294 1.08 -1.91 -14.81
CA PRO A 294 1.43 -3.02 -15.72
C PRO A 294 1.48 -2.62 -17.20
N ASP A 295 0.71 -1.61 -17.62
CA ASP A 295 0.67 -1.13 -19.01
C ASP A 295 1.65 0.04 -19.19
N LEU A 296 1.56 1.00 -18.26
CA LEU A 296 2.26 2.28 -18.29
C LEU A 296 3.78 2.13 -18.19
N PHE A 297 4.28 1.35 -17.23
CA PHE A 297 5.73 1.29 -16.99
C PHE A 297 6.49 0.48 -18.04
N PRO A 298 6.01 -0.65 -18.56
CA PRO A 298 6.63 -1.28 -19.72
C PRO A 298 6.60 -0.37 -20.95
N THR A 299 5.49 0.31 -21.25
CA THR A 299 5.44 1.21 -22.41
C THR A 299 6.43 2.36 -22.28
N MET A 300 6.53 3.00 -21.10
CA MET A 300 7.53 4.04 -20.87
C MET A 300 8.98 3.54 -20.83
N LYS A 301 9.23 2.24 -20.59
CA LYS A 301 10.56 1.60 -20.66
C LYS A 301 10.93 1.16 -22.08
N TYR A 302 9.97 0.68 -22.88
CA TYR A 302 10.24 -0.10 -24.09
C TYR A 302 9.75 0.52 -25.41
N ALA A 303 8.72 1.38 -25.41
CA ALA A 303 8.20 1.98 -26.65
C ALA A 303 9.28 2.84 -27.33
N ILE A 304 9.63 2.50 -28.57
CA ILE A 304 10.79 3.06 -29.28
C ILE A 304 10.57 4.52 -29.65
N ASP A 305 9.37 4.90 -30.13
CA ASP A 305 9.12 6.27 -30.58
C ASP A 305 9.00 7.24 -29.38
N PRO A 306 9.88 8.28 -29.28
CA PRO A 306 9.78 9.29 -28.22
C PRO A 306 8.44 10.03 -28.21
N GLU A 307 7.74 10.17 -29.34
CA GLU A 307 6.43 10.84 -29.39
C GLU A 307 5.35 10.03 -28.64
N ILE A 308 5.41 8.70 -28.70
CA ILE A 308 4.47 7.83 -27.99
C ILE A 308 4.74 7.90 -26.48
N ARG A 309 6.01 7.84 -26.06
CA ARG A 309 6.39 8.07 -24.65
C ARG A 309 5.96 9.45 -24.16
N ARG A 310 6.07 10.49 -24.99
CA ARG A 310 5.64 11.87 -24.67
C ARG A 310 4.12 11.94 -24.46
N GLN A 311 3.33 11.37 -25.38
CA GLN A 311 1.86 11.35 -25.28
C GLN A 311 1.39 10.61 -24.02
N VAL A 312 1.95 9.42 -23.76
CA VAL A 312 1.61 8.61 -22.58
C VAL A 312 1.98 9.32 -21.27
N MET A 313 3.16 9.96 -21.21
CA MET A 313 3.60 10.71 -20.03
C MET A 313 2.66 11.90 -19.74
N ILE A 314 2.41 12.76 -20.73
CA ILE A 314 1.56 13.96 -20.56
C ILE A 314 0.13 13.56 -20.21
N ALA A 315 -0.43 12.52 -20.83
CA ALA A 315 -1.79 12.07 -20.51
C ALA A 315 -1.89 11.46 -19.10
N ASN A 316 -0.89 10.69 -18.65
CA ASN A 316 -0.85 10.20 -17.28
C ASN A 316 -0.73 11.34 -16.24
N GLU A 317 0.00 12.41 -16.54
CA GLU A 317 0.06 13.63 -15.70
C GLU A 317 -1.25 14.46 -15.73
N ASN A 318 -2.21 14.09 -16.58
CA ASN A 318 -3.51 14.77 -16.75
C ASN A 318 -4.72 13.87 -16.45
N LYS A 319 -4.51 12.64 -15.96
CA LYS A 319 -5.57 11.62 -15.86
C LYS A 319 -6.62 11.86 -14.77
N CYS A 320 -6.36 12.78 -13.85
CA CYS A 320 -7.25 13.13 -12.73
C CYS A 320 -7.44 14.65 -12.61
N ASN A 321 -7.59 15.40 -13.72
CA ASN A 321 -7.66 16.87 -13.67
C ASN A 321 -8.83 17.42 -12.83
N GLN A 322 -9.87 16.62 -12.54
CA GLN A 322 -10.90 16.94 -11.56
C GLN A 322 -10.37 17.12 -10.12
N ASN A 323 -9.20 16.56 -9.80
CA ASN A 323 -8.54 16.71 -8.51
C ASN A 323 -7.78 18.04 -8.33
N VAL A 324 -7.51 18.80 -9.41
CA VAL A 324 -6.83 20.11 -9.33
C VAL A 324 -7.57 21.10 -8.40
N PRO A 325 -8.88 21.36 -8.56
CA PRO A 325 -9.62 22.22 -7.62
C PRO A 325 -9.69 21.63 -6.19
N LEU A 326 -9.79 20.31 -6.05
CA LEU A 326 -9.88 19.65 -4.73
C LEU A 326 -8.56 19.77 -3.95
N PHE A 327 -7.43 19.62 -4.64
CA PHE A 327 -6.10 19.87 -4.08
C PHE A 327 -5.96 21.34 -3.67
N ARG A 328 -6.37 22.27 -4.55
CA ARG A 328 -6.32 23.72 -4.30
C ARG A 328 -7.18 24.16 -3.12
N GLU A 329 -8.35 23.59 -2.91
CA GLU A 329 -9.15 23.87 -1.72
C GLU A 329 -8.48 23.27 -0.46
N SER A 330 -7.93 22.05 -0.57
CA SER A 330 -7.33 21.31 0.55
C SER A 330 -6.14 22.03 1.20
N ILE A 331 -5.15 22.49 0.43
CA ILE A 331 -3.94 23.10 1.04
C ILE A 331 -4.21 24.51 1.62
N ILE A 332 -5.15 25.27 1.03
CA ILE A 332 -5.61 26.55 1.59
C ILE A 332 -6.32 26.30 2.93
N LEU A 333 -7.31 25.40 2.95
CA LEU A 333 -8.04 25.04 4.17
C LEU A 333 -7.14 24.49 5.28
N ARG A 334 -6.09 23.72 4.93
CA ARG A 334 -5.07 23.24 5.88
C ARG A 334 -4.31 24.38 6.56
N ASP A 335 -3.86 25.36 5.79
CA ASP A 335 -3.17 26.53 6.33
C ASP A 335 -4.09 27.39 7.23
N GLU A 336 -5.36 27.59 6.83
CA GLU A 336 -6.35 28.28 7.68
C GLU A 336 -6.56 27.53 9.00
N ALA A 337 -6.75 26.21 8.94
CA ALA A 337 -6.93 25.37 10.13
C ALA A 337 -5.72 25.47 11.08
N ALA A 338 -4.50 25.33 10.57
CA ALA A 338 -3.28 25.39 11.37
C ALA A 338 -3.10 26.76 12.04
N ARG A 339 -3.37 27.86 11.34
CA ARG A 339 -3.32 29.22 11.90
C ARG A 339 -4.40 29.46 12.94
N LEU A 340 -5.61 28.91 12.77
CA LEU A 340 -6.67 29.00 13.78
C LEU A 340 -6.25 28.37 15.11
N ILE A 341 -5.55 27.23 15.10
CA ILE A 341 -4.98 26.58 16.31
C ILE A 341 -3.56 27.07 16.67
N GLY A 342 -3.13 28.22 16.16
CA GLY A 342 -1.95 28.94 16.64
C GLY A 342 -0.60 28.55 16.02
N TYR A 343 -0.57 27.67 15.02
CA TYR A 343 0.65 27.32 14.29
C TYR A 343 0.92 28.33 13.16
N PRO A 344 2.19 28.58 12.78
CA PRO A 344 2.49 29.55 11.72
C PRO A 344 2.02 29.10 10.33
N ASN A 345 1.88 27.79 10.11
CA ASN A 345 1.41 27.14 8.88
C ASN A 345 1.13 25.65 9.15
N HIS A 346 0.66 24.94 8.12
CA HIS A 346 0.34 23.51 8.22
C HIS A 346 1.57 22.62 8.43
N ALA A 347 2.71 22.95 7.85
CA ALA A 347 3.95 22.19 8.03
C ALA A 347 4.39 22.13 9.49
N ALA A 348 4.40 23.28 10.19
CA ALA A 348 4.69 23.32 11.62
C ALA A 348 3.71 22.47 12.44
N PHE A 349 2.40 22.52 12.12
CA PHE A 349 1.39 21.69 12.76
C PHE A 349 1.65 20.18 12.57
N ARG A 350 2.06 19.73 11.38
CA ARG A 350 2.27 18.31 11.09
C ARG A 350 3.61 17.77 11.59
N ILE A 351 4.66 18.60 11.66
CA ILE A 351 6.03 18.14 11.93
C ILE A 351 6.37 18.11 13.44
N GLU A 352 5.64 18.85 14.27
CA GLU A 352 5.81 18.85 15.74
C GLU A 352 5.78 17.42 16.37
N ASP A 353 4.91 16.54 15.88
CA ASP A 353 4.76 15.16 16.36
C ASP A 353 5.75 14.14 15.75
N LYS A 354 6.58 14.55 14.79
CA LYS A 354 7.46 13.69 13.98
C LYS A 354 8.86 13.56 14.61
N MET A 355 9.80 12.85 13.98
CA MET A 355 11.21 12.83 14.44
C MET A 355 11.89 14.17 14.18
N ALA A 356 11.62 14.83 13.05
CA ALA A 356 12.27 16.08 12.67
C ALA A 356 11.93 17.30 13.56
N LYS A 357 10.80 17.24 14.29
CA LYS A 357 10.22 18.25 15.20
C LYS A 357 9.89 19.64 14.61
N THR A 358 10.62 20.15 13.61
CA THR A 358 10.37 21.47 12.99
C THR A 358 10.53 21.46 11.45
N PRO A 359 9.84 22.38 10.72
CA PRO A 359 10.06 22.59 9.29
C PRO A 359 11.51 22.94 8.93
N GLU A 360 12.20 23.70 9.78
CA GLU A 360 13.59 24.10 9.58
C GLU A 360 14.55 22.90 9.55
N THR A 361 14.33 21.88 10.38
CA THR A 361 15.07 20.61 10.33
C THR A 361 14.89 19.95 8.95
N VAL A 362 13.65 19.87 8.47
CA VAL A 362 13.30 19.24 7.19
C VAL A 362 13.90 19.99 6.01
N ASN A 363 13.74 21.32 5.97
CA ASN A 363 14.26 22.16 4.90
C ASN A 363 15.79 22.14 4.85
N LYS A 364 16.47 22.09 6.00
CA LYS A 364 17.93 21.91 6.05
C LYS A 364 18.35 20.54 5.48
N PHE A 365 17.64 19.47 5.83
CA PHE A 365 17.92 18.12 5.32
C PHE A 365 17.70 18.02 3.80
N LEU A 366 16.53 18.45 3.31
CA LEU A 366 16.22 18.45 1.87
C LEU A 366 17.16 19.36 1.07
N GLY A 367 17.60 20.48 1.65
CA GLY A 367 18.56 21.40 1.05
C GLY A 367 19.97 20.80 0.89
N ASP A 368 20.58 20.33 1.97
CA ASP A 368 21.92 19.71 1.94
C ASP A 368 21.96 18.47 1.04
N LEU A 369 20.90 17.65 1.05
CA LEU A 369 20.76 16.52 0.14
C LEU A 369 20.64 16.97 -1.34
N ARG A 370 19.88 18.04 -1.64
CA ARG A 370 19.79 18.62 -3.00
C ARG A 370 21.16 19.10 -3.48
N ASP A 371 21.90 19.83 -2.65
CA ASP A 371 23.19 20.41 -3.02
C ASP A 371 24.22 19.33 -3.35
N ARG A 372 24.27 18.23 -2.57
CA ARG A 372 25.13 17.07 -2.86
C ARG A 372 24.74 16.35 -4.15
N LEU A 373 23.46 16.03 -4.33
CA LEU A 373 22.98 15.26 -5.48
C LEU A 373 23.03 16.04 -6.80
N THR A 374 22.97 17.38 -6.75
CA THR A 374 22.90 18.25 -7.95
C THR A 374 24.05 18.02 -8.95
N ALA A 375 25.25 17.68 -8.47
CA ALA A 375 26.39 17.37 -9.34
C ALA A 375 26.31 15.95 -9.94
N GLY A 376 25.84 14.97 -9.16
CA GLY A 376 25.61 13.60 -9.63
C GLY A 376 24.50 13.54 -10.69
N GLY A 377 23.36 14.19 -10.45
CA GLY A 377 22.23 14.24 -11.38
C GLY A 377 22.61 14.86 -12.73
N LYS A 378 23.43 15.92 -12.74
CA LYS A 378 23.98 16.49 -13.99
C LYS A 378 24.81 15.47 -14.79
N LYS A 379 25.66 14.70 -14.11
CA LYS A 379 26.52 13.68 -14.72
C LYS A 379 25.70 12.50 -15.26
N GLU A 380 24.66 12.08 -14.53
CA GLU A 380 23.73 11.02 -14.94
C GLU A 380 22.88 11.45 -16.14
N THR A 381 22.23 12.62 -16.08
CA THR A 381 21.48 13.19 -17.22
C THR A 381 22.37 13.35 -18.45
N GLN A 382 23.60 13.85 -18.30
CA GLN A 382 24.52 13.95 -19.44
C GLN A 382 24.86 12.58 -20.03
N LYS A 383 25.16 11.56 -19.21
CA LYS A 383 25.44 10.20 -19.70
C LYS A 383 24.25 9.61 -20.47
N LEU A 384 23.03 9.83 -19.97
CA LEU A 384 21.80 9.36 -20.61
C LEU A 384 21.45 10.15 -21.88
N LEU A 385 21.79 11.44 -21.93
CA LEU A 385 21.71 12.28 -23.12
C LEU A 385 22.74 11.86 -24.18
N ASP A 386 23.98 11.55 -23.78
CA ASP A 386 25.01 11.03 -24.67
C ASP A 386 24.59 9.68 -25.27
N LEU A 387 23.92 8.82 -24.47
CA LEU A 387 23.30 7.59 -24.98
C LEU A 387 22.19 7.90 -26.00
N LYS A 388 21.23 8.78 -25.67
CA LYS A 388 20.17 9.22 -26.60
C LYS A 388 20.75 9.72 -27.93
N ASN A 389 21.69 10.65 -27.87
CA ASN A 389 22.35 11.24 -29.05
C ASN A 389 23.12 10.20 -29.89
N ALA A 390 23.55 9.08 -29.29
CA ALA A 390 24.24 8.00 -29.98
C ALA A 390 23.31 6.92 -30.56
N THR A 391 22.06 6.81 -30.11
CA THR A 391 21.13 5.73 -30.50
C THR A 391 19.87 6.19 -31.23
N ASP A 392 19.44 7.44 -31.07
CA ASP A 392 18.19 7.97 -31.64
C ASP A 392 18.47 9.03 -32.74
N PRO A 393 18.22 8.71 -34.03
CA PRO A 393 18.36 9.67 -35.12
C PRO A 393 17.41 10.88 -35.05
N LYS A 394 16.39 10.86 -34.18
CA LYS A 394 15.51 12.01 -33.89
C LYS A 394 16.04 12.90 -32.75
N ALA A 395 17.18 12.58 -32.14
CA ALA A 395 17.70 13.30 -30.98
C ALA A 395 17.99 14.79 -31.27
N ASP A 396 17.54 15.65 -30.37
CA ASP A 396 17.53 17.10 -30.48
C ASP A 396 18.54 17.78 -29.53
N GLY A 397 19.41 17.00 -28.89
CA GLY A 397 20.37 17.49 -27.89
C GLY A 397 19.76 17.81 -26.52
N ARG A 398 18.48 17.46 -26.28
CA ARG A 398 17.79 17.61 -24.99
C ARG A 398 17.44 16.26 -24.36
N TYR A 399 17.24 16.24 -23.06
CA TYR A 399 16.86 15.03 -22.32
C TYR A 399 15.55 15.26 -21.55
N TYR A 400 14.48 14.58 -21.98
CA TYR A 400 13.14 14.85 -21.51
C TYR A 400 12.64 13.89 -20.42
N LEU A 401 11.64 14.32 -19.65
CA LEU A 401 10.95 13.49 -18.65
C LEU A 401 10.41 12.16 -19.22
N TRP A 402 10.01 12.11 -20.50
CA TRP A 402 9.54 10.91 -21.20
C TRP A 402 10.66 10.04 -21.80
N ASP A 403 11.90 10.53 -21.81
CA ASP A 403 13.07 9.78 -22.25
C ASP A 403 13.66 8.94 -21.09
N HIS A 404 13.44 9.37 -19.84
CA HIS A 404 14.14 8.82 -18.68
C HIS A 404 14.10 7.29 -18.55
N ARG A 405 12.90 6.71 -18.44
CA ARG A 405 12.73 5.25 -18.25
C ARG A 405 13.22 4.39 -19.42
N PHE A 406 13.30 4.96 -20.62
CA PHE A 406 13.73 4.25 -21.82
C PHE A 406 15.27 4.17 -21.90
N TYR A 407 15.95 5.29 -21.68
CA TYR A 407 17.42 5.32 -21.69
C TYR A 407 18.06 4.78 -20.42
N ASP A 408 17.38 4.86 -19.28
CA ASP A 408 17.73 4.13 -18.05
C ASP A 408 17.84 2.62 -18.32
N ARG A 409 16.78 2.02 -18.87
CA ARG A 409 16.79 0.61 -19.31
C ARG A 409 17.91 0.32 -20.31
N LEU A 410 18.01 1.08 -21.41
CA LEU A 410 19.03 0.83 -22.44
C LEU A 410 20.46 0.93 -21.88
N MET A 411 20.70 1.81 -20.90
CA MET A 411 22.00 1.92 -20.23
C MET A 411 22.28 0.71 -19.32
N LEU A 412 21.27 0.21 -18.59
CA LEU A 412 21.40 -0.99 -17.76
C LEU A 412 21.70 -2.25 -18.60
N GLU A 413 20.98 -2.41 -19.72
CA GLU A 413 21.20 -3.48 -20.69
C GLU A 413 22.60 -3.39 -21.32
N LYS A 414 22.99 -2.21 -21.81
CA LYS A 414 24.24 -2.00 -22.56
C LYS A 414 25.50 -2.01 -21.68
N ASP A 415 25.49 -1.26 -20.58
CA ASP A 415 26.72 -0.99 -19.81
C ASP A 415 26.96 -2.05 -18.71
N TYR A 416 25.92 -2.79 -18.30
CA TYR A 416 26.00 -3.78 -17.22
C TYR A 416 25.58 -5.20 -17.65
N SER A 417 25.07 -5.39 -18.88
CA SER A 417 24.61 -6.69 -19.40
C SER A 417 23.54 -7.37 -18.53
N LEU A 418 22.71 -6.59 -17.85
CA LEU A 418 21.67 -7.10 -16.94
C LEU A 418 20.35 -7.27 -17.67
N ASP A 419 20.02 -8.51 -18.01
CA ASP A 419 18.64 -8.90 -18.27
C ASP A 419 17.93 -9.26 -16.94
N GLN A 420 17.02 -8.39 -16.51
CA GLN A 420 16.20 -8.60 -15.31
C GLN A 420 15.19 -9.75 -15.46
N GLN A 421 14.85 -10.17 -16.68
CA GLN A 421 14.01 -11.35 -16.94
C GLN A 421 14.81 -12.64 -16.71
N LEU A 422 16.09 -12.66 -17.13
CA LEU A 422 17.02 -13.76 -16.88
C LEU A 422 17.36 -13.88 -15.39
N ILE A 423 17.61 -12.76 -14.70
CA ILE A 423 17.88 -12.75 -13.25
C ILE A 423 16.69 -13.29 -12.46
N ALA A 424 15.46 -13.00 -12.89
CA ALA A 424 14.25 -13.52 -12.26
C ALA A 424 14.15 -15.06 -12.30
N GLU A 425 14.84 -15.76 -13.22
CA GLU A 425 14.87 -17.23 -13.24
C GLU A 425 15.50 -17.84 -11.97
N TRP A 426 16.29 -17.05 -11.22
CA TRP A 426 16.81 -17.39 -9.89
C TRP A 426 15.94 -16.95 -8.70
N PHE A 427 14.83 -16.24 -8.89
CA PHE A 427 13.96 -15.83 -7.77
C PHE A 427 12.49 -16.31 -7.90
N PRO A 428 12.23 -17.63 -7.92
CA PRO A 428 10.87 -18.16 -7.77
C PRO A 428 10.28 -17.75 -6.42
N LEU A 429 9.09 -17.12 -6.45
CA LEU A 429 8.44 -16.48 -5.30
C LEU A 429 8.48 -17.33 -4.01
N GLN A 430 8.08 -18.60 -4.09
CA GLN A 430 8.00 -19.47 -2.91
C GLN A 430 9.37 -19.74 -2.29
N THR A 431 10.40 -20.01 -3.09
CA THR A 431 11.75 -20.25 -2.56
C THR A 431 12.42 -18.96 -2.05
N THR A 432 12.03 -17.81 -2.60
CA THR A 432 12.43 -16.50 -2.07
C THR A 432 11.83 -16.24 -0.69
N ILE A 433 10.51 -16.50 -0.51
CA ILE A 433 9.83 -16.43 0.80
C ILE A 433 10.47 -17.38 1.79
N GLU A 434 10.69 -18.65 1.39
CA GLU A 434 11.38 -19.64 2.23
C GLU A 434 12.78 -19.19 2.68
N GLY A 435 13.46 -18.35 1.91
CA GLY A 435 14.76 -17.78 2.28
C GLY A 435 14.62 -16.57 3.22
N MET A 436 13.69 -15.67 2.94
CA MET A 436 13.44 -14.47 3.77
C MET A 436 12.92 -14.83 5.16
N LEU A 437 12.01 -15.80 5.26
CA LEU A 437 11.53 -16.27 6.57
C LEU A 437 12.68 -16.85 7.40
N LYS A 438 13.57 -17.67 6.82
CA LYS A 438 14.76 -18.20 7.51
C LYS A 438 15.72 -17.12 8.03
N ILE A 439 15.83 -15.99 7.34
CA ILE A 439 16.61 -14.83 7.83
C ILE A 439 15.99 -14.26 9.11
N PHE A 440 14.65 -14.18 9.19
CA PHE A 440 13.95 -13.77 10.41
C PHE A 440 13.98 -14.83 11.52
N GLU A 441 13.89 -16.13 11.18
CA GLU A 441 14.08 -17.22 12.15
C GLU A 441 15.45 -17.07 12.84
N GLU A 442 16.51 -16.90 12.05
CA GLU A 442 17.89 -16.79 12.54
C GLU A 442 18.18 -15.48 13.30
N LEU A 443 17.80 -14.32 12.74
CA LEU A 443 18.07 -13.02 13.35
C LEU A 443 17.17 -12.72 14.56
N PHE A 444 15.87 -12.97 14.44
CA PHE A 444 14.87 -12.48 15.41
C PHE A 444 14.35 -13.56 16.36
N GLY A 445 14.65 -14.84 16.11
CA GLY A 445 14.30 -15.94 17.01
C GLY A 445 12.84 -16.31 16.87
N LEU A 446 12.48 -16.66 15.64
CA LEU A 446 11.13 -16.99 15.23
C LEU A 446 11.09 -18.39 14.61
N GLU A 447 9.92 -19.00 14.58
CA GLU A 447 9.64 -20.22 13.81
C GLU A 447 8.32 -20.02 13.05
N PHE A 448 8.33 -20.24 11.73
CA PHE A 448 7.16 -20.04 10.86
C PHE A 448 6.54 -21.37 10.43
N VAL A 449 5.27 -21.59 10.75
CA VAL A 449 4.58 -22.86 10.51
C VAL A 449 3.43 -22.69 9.49
N GLU A 450 3.57 -23.25 8.28
CA GLU A 450 2.55 -23.16 7.20
C GLU A 450 1.28 -23.94 7.61
N ILE A 451 0.11 -23.27 7.64
CA ILE A 451 -1.18 -23.90 7.97
C ILE A 451 -2.06 -24.12 6.72
N ILE A 452 -2.21 -25.39 6.35
CA ILE A 452 -2.83 -25.85 5.10
C ILE A 452 -3.75 -27.06 5.33
N GLY A 453 -4.76 -27.22 4.47
CA GLY A 453 -5.64 -28.40 4.50
C GLY A 453 -6.34 -28.59 5.84
N GLU A 454 -6.24 -29.78 6.42
CA GLU A 454 -6.87 -30.14 7.70
C GLU A 454 -6.28 -29.34 8.88
N ASP A 455 -4.98 -29.03 8.88
CA ASP A 455 -4.34 -28.18 9.89
C ASP A 455 -5.00 -26.78 9.94
N ARG A 456 -5.41 -26.23 8.78
CA ARG A 456 -6.11 -24.94 8.68
C ARG A 456 -7.54 -25.01 9.21
N ALA A 457 -8.24 -26.13 9.00
CA ALA A 457 -9.59 -26.35 9.52
C ALA A 457 -9.60 -26.61 11.04
N ALA A 458 -8.56 -27.26 11.58
CA ALA A 458 -8.44 -27.58 13.00
C ALA A 458 -8.30 -26.36 13.92
N ILE A 459 -7.75 -25.25 13.43
CA ILE A 459 -7.63 -23.99 14.20
C ILE A 459 -8.76 -22.98 13.91
N ALA A 460 -9.60 -23.23 12.90
CA ALA A 460 -10.67 -22.32 12.52
C ALA A 460 -11.83 -22.38 13.54
N PRO A 461 -12.29 -21.25 14.14
CA PRO A 461 -13.36 -21.28 15.14
C PRO A 461 -14.69 -21.86 14.66
N THR A 462 -14.93 -21.85 13.34
CA THR A 462 -16.12 -22.44 12.69
C THR A 462 -15.93 -23.91 12.29
N GLY A 463 -14.72 -24.46 12.43
CA GLY A 463 -14.31 -25.75 11.87
C GLY A 463 -14.09 -25.76 10.35
N GLN A 464 -14.23 -24.61 9.66
CA GLN A 464 -14.02 -24.51 8.22
C GLN A 464 -12.73 -23.72 7.91
N GLY A 465 -11.72 -24.39 7.37
CA GLY A 465 -10.41 -23.76 7.10
C GLY A 465 -10.43 -22.62 6.05
N ASN A 466 -11.52 -22.47 5.29
CA ASN A 466 -11.69 -21.34 4.37
C ASN A 466 -12.21 -20.09 5.08
N ASP A 467 -12.90 -20.22 6.22
CA ASP A 467 -13.49 -19.09 6.94
C ASP A 467 -12.44 -18.17 7.57
N ILE A 468 -11.17 -18.60 7.65
CA ILE A 468 -10.06 -17.83 8.19
C ILE A 468 -9.18 -17.19 7.10
N VAL A 469 -9.64 -17.16 5.84
CA VAL A 469 -8.99 -16.45 4.71
C VAL A 469 -10.03 -15.79 3.79
N TRP A 470 -9.69 -14.65 3.20
CA TRP A 470 -10.56 -13.92 2.26
C TRP A 470 -10.43 -14.37 0.79
N HIS A 471 -9.41 -15.17 0.44
CA HIS A 471 -9.20 -15.69 -0.91
C HIS A 471 -8.42 -17.02 -0.89
N GLU A 472 -8.62 -17.90 -1.89
CA GLU A 472 -8.01 -19.24 -1.89
C GLU A 472 -6.49 -19.25 -2.06
N ASP A 473 -5.92 -18.22 -2.70
CA ASP A 473 -4.47 -18.04 -2.87
C ASP A 473 -3.74 -17.68 -1.55
N VAL A 474 -4.48 -17.32 -0.48
CA VAL A 474 -3.87 -16.75 0.73
C VAL A 474 -3.14 -17.84 1.51
N GLN A 475 -1.83 -17.62 1.67
CA GLN A 475 -0.98 -18.40 2.56
C GLN A 475 -1.15 -17.84 3.98
N VAL A 476 -1.09 -18.72 4.98
CA VAL A 476 -1.18 -18.32 6.38
C VAL A 476 -0.16 -19.14 7.18
N TYR A 477 0.49 -18.47 8.12
CA TYR A 477 1.48 -19.05 9.02
C TYR A 477 1.11 -18.73 10.47
N THR A 478 1.25 -19.71 11.36
CA THR A 478 1.43 -19.41 12.79
C THR A 478 2.89 -19.06 13.02
N VAL A 479 3.13 -17.99 13.77
CA VAL A 479 4.47 -17.48 14.10
C VAL A 479 4.70 -17.68 15.59
N TRP A 480 5.86 -18.23 15.91
CA TRP A 480 6.27 -18.57 17.26
C TRP A 480 7.66 -17.99 17.54
N ASN A 481 8.02 -17.89 18.81
CA ASN A 481 9.39 -17.70 19.26
C ASN A 481 10.16 -19.03 19.12
N ASP A 482 11.48 -18.98 18.89
CA ASP A 482 12.34 -20.18 18.98
C ASP A 482 12.56 -20.63 20.44
N GLU A 483 13.24 -21.76 20.66
CA GLU A 483 13.55 -22.27 22.01
C GLU A 483 14.36 -21.26 22.86
N GLY A 484 15.22 -20.46 22.25
CA GLY A 484 16.00 -19.41 22.93
C GLY A 484 15.14 -18.21 23.35
N GLU A 485 14.12 -17.87 22.56
CA GLU A 485 13.09 -16.90 22.87
C GLU A 485 11.90 -17.50 23.68
N GLY A 486 12.01 -18.75 24.13
CA GLY A 486 11.08 -19.41 25.06
C GLY A 486 9.83 -20.04 24.45
N SER A 487 9.81 -20.34 23.15
CA SER A 487 8.76 -21.09 22.43
C SER A 487 7.32 -20.55 22.54
N GLY A 488 7.15 -19.31 22.98
CA GLY A 488 5.83 -18.65 23.06
C GLY A 488 5.24 -18.34 21.69
N PHE A 489 3.91 -18.34 21.58
CA PHE A 489 3.24 -17.85 20.38
C PHE A 489 3.53 -16.35 20.15
N VAL A 490 3.61 -15.93 18.89
CA VAL A 490 3.88 -14.54 18.50
C VAL A 490 2.68 -13.94 17.78
N GLY A 491 2.10 -14.64 16.79
CA GLY A 491 0.94 -14.15 16.04
C GLY A 491 0.69 -14.90 14.73
N TYR A 492 -0.05 -14.26 13.83
CA TYR A 492 -0.38 -14.80 12.51
C TYR A 492 0.19 -13.93 11.37
N LEU A 493 0.85 -14.57 10.40
CA LEU A 493 1.29 -13.94 9.16
C LEU A 493 0.46 -14.46 7.99
N TYR A 494 -0.20 -13.56 7.28
CA TYR A 494 -0.95 -13.83 6.06
C TYR A 494 -0.19 -13.28 4.85
N LEU A 495 -0.12 -14.05 3.75
CA LEU A 495 0.48 -13.60 2.49
C LEU A 495 -0.54 -13.71 1.34
N ASP A 496 -0.97 -12.55 0.82
CA ASP A 496 -1.83 -12.41 -0.36
C ASP A 496 -1.03 -11.75 -1.51
N LEU A 497 -0.40 -12.57 -2.33
CA LEU A 497 0.76 -12.15 -3.14
C LEU A 497 0.48 -11.90 -4.63
N PHE A 498 -0.75 -12.17 -5.09
CA PHE A 498 -1.10 -12.17 -6.51
C PHE A 498 -2.20 -11.14 -6.85
N PRO A 499 -2.19 -10.54 -8.05
CA PRO A 499 -3.24 -9.64 -8.50
C PRO A 499 -4.55 -10.37 -8.82
N ARG A 500 -5.66 -9.67 -8.60
CA ARG A 500 -7.03 -10.05 -9.00
C ARG A 500 -7.91 -8.80 -9.05
N GLU A 501 -9.07 -8.90 -9.70
CA GLU A 501 -10.05 -7.82 -9.74
C GLU A 501 -10.48 -7.39 -8.33
N GLY A 502 -10.58 -6.08 -8.09
CA GLY A 502 -11.00 -5.51 -6.80
C GLY A 502 -9.95 -5.52 -5.70
N LYS A 503 -8.75 -6.08 -5.92
CA LYS A 503 -7.64 -6.04 -4.96
C LYS A 503 -6.86 -4.71 -5.05
N TYR A 504 -6.37 -4.25 -3.90
CA TYR A 504 -5.41 -3.14 -3.77
C TYR A 504 -4.18 -3.34 -4.66
N GLY A 505 -3.88 -2.36 -5.50
CA GLY A 505 -2.93 -2.50 -6.61
C GLY A 505 -1.45 -2.24 -6.31
N HIS A 506 -1.10 -1.83 -5.09
CA HIS A 506 0.29 -1.63 -4.66
C HIS A 506 0.76 -2.77 -3.75
N ALA A 507 2.00 -2.71 -3.29
CA ALA A 507 2.45 -3.48 -2.14
C ALA A 507 2.06 -2.74 -0.85
N ALA A 508 1.69 -3.49 0.20
CA ALA A 508 1.50 -2.98 1.57
C ALA A 508 1.39 -4.14 2.59
N ASN A 509 1.78 -3.89 3.85
CA ASN A 509 1.40 -4.71 5.01
C ASN A 509 0.25 -4.07 5.81
N PHE A 510 -0.78 -4.85 6.12
CA PHE A 510 -1.94 -4.44 6.92
C PHE A 510 -1.95 -5.16 8.27
N ASN A 511 -2.03 -4.42 9.38
CA ASN A 511 -2.41 -5.02 10.67
C ASN A 511 -3.89 -5.44 10.60
N LEU A 512 -4.18 -6.73 10.78
CA LEU A 512 -5.55 -7.27 10.82
C LEU A 512 -6.12 -7.25 12.25
N GLN A 513 -5.28 -7.49 13.25
CA GLN A 513 -5.61 -7.39 14.67
C GLN A 513 -4.37 -6.90 15.45
N PRO A 514 -4.46 -5.88 16.30
CA PRO A 514 -3.33 -5.40 17.08
C PRO A 514 -3.04 -6.29 18.29
N GLY A 515 -1.78 -6.37 18.69
CA GLY A 515 -1.35 -6.98 19.95
C GLY A 515 -1.30 -5.97 21.10
N PHE A 516 -1.82 -6.34 22.26
CA PHE A 516 -1.89 -5.48 23.45
C PHE A 516 -1.95 -6.32 24.74
N VAL A 517 -1.97 -5.67 25.91
CA VAL A 517 -2.22 -6.32 27.20
C VAL A 517 -3.70 -6.17 27.55
N ASP A 518 -4.38 -7.30 27.77
CA ASP A 518 -5.82 -7.33 28.07
C ASP A 518 -6.14 -6.87 29.50
N LYS A 519 -7.44 -6.73 29.79
CA LYS A 519 -7.96 -6.30 31.10
C LYS A 519 -7.59 -7.23 32.27
N ASP A 520 -7.25 -8.48 32.01
CA ASP A 520 -6.89 -9.49 33.01
C ASP A 520 -5.36 -9.67 33.11
N GLY A 521 -4.58 -8.96 32.27
CA GLY A 521 -3.12 -8.93 32.26
C GLY A 521 -2.46 -9.87 31.25
N ASN A 522 -3.21 -10.54 30.38
CA ASN A 522 -2.64 -11.45 29.39
C ASN A 522 -2.27 -10.72 28.09
N ARG A 523 -1.41 -11.34 27.27
CA ARG A 523 -1.06 -10.84 25.94
C ARG A 523 -2.12 -11.26 24.91
N ARG A 524 -2.69 -10.28 24.21
CA ARG A 524 -3.40 -10.48 22.92
C ARG A 524 -2.38 -10.52 21.79
N PHE A 525 -2.44 -11.52 20.91
CA PHE A 525 -1.48 -11.73 19.83
C PHE A 525 -1.97 -11.14 18.51
N PRO A 526 -1.12 -10.45 17.74
CA PRO A 526 -1.51 -9.82 16.48
C PRO A 526 -1.75 -10.81 15.33
N ALA A 527 -2.40 -10.29 14.30
CA ALA A 527 -2.46 -10.88 12.97
C ALA A 527 -2.13 -9.81 11.93
N THR A 528 -1.29 -10.14 10.95
CA THR A 528 -0.78 -9.20 9.94
C THR A 528 -0.88 -9.78 8.53
N ALA A 529 -1.08 -8.94 7.53
CA ALA A 529 -1.30 -9.36 6.15
C ALA A 529 -0.44 -8.60 5.13
N LEU A 530 0.45 -9.34 4.47
CA LEU A 530 1.13 -8.89 3.26
C LEU A 530 0.18 -8.91 2.07
N VAL A 531 0.08 -7.78 1.37
CA VAL A 531 -0.69 -7.62 0.15
C VAL A 531 0.27 -7.18 -0.95
N CYS A 532 0.55 -8.08 -1.88
CA CYS A 532 1.43 -7.83 -3.04
C CYS A 532 0.77 -8.27 -4.35
N ASN A 533 1.35 -7.91 -5.49
CA ASN A 533 0.75 -8.09 -6.82
C ASN A 533 1.71 -8.73 -7.85
N PHE A 534 2.49 -9.72 -7.42
CA PHE A 534 3.43 -10.46 -8.29
C PHE A 534 2.70 -11.36 -9.30
N THR A 535 3.31 -11.61 -10.46
CA THR A 535 2.67 -12.41 -11.53
C THR A 535 2.33 -13.84 -11.05
N LYS A 536 1.09 -14.29 -11.29
CA LYS A 536 0.65 -15.65 -10.93
C LYS A 536 1.47 -16.74 -11.64
N PRO A 537 1.75 -17.88 -10.97
CA PRO A 537 2.42 -19.01 -11.60
C PRO A 537 1.60 -19.59 -12.76
N GLN A 538 2.29 -20.03 -13.81
CA GLN A 538 1.73 -20.72 -14.96
C GLN A 538 2.00 -22.24 -14.86
N PRO A 539 1.24 -23.10 -15.56
CA PRO A 539 1.40 -24.56 -15.46
C PRO A 539 2.81 -25.09 -15.79
N LYS A 540 3.60 -24.32 -16.55
CA LYS A 540 4.97 -24.64 -16.99
C LYS A 540 6.07 -23.69 -16.46
N LYS A 541 5.72 -22.58 -15.80
CA LYS A 541 6.68 -21.58 -15.29
C LYS A 541 6.16 -21.00 -13.96
N PRO A 542 6.93 -21.07 -12.85
CA PRO A 542 6.46 -20.55 -11.56
C PRO A 542 6.38 -19.02 -11.59
N SER A 543 5.81 -18.43 -10.54
CA SER A 543 5.94 -16.99 -10.28
C SER A 543 7.41 -16.68 -10.05
N LEU A 544 7.99 -15.84 -10.90
CA LEU A 544 9.38 -15.37 -10.84
C LEU A 544 9.40 -13.89 -10.50
N LEU A 545 10.26 -13.49 -9.58
CA LEU A 545 10.40 -12.10 -9.14
C LEU A 545 11.61 -11.44 -9.83
N LYS A 546 11.42 -10.25 -10.39
CA LYS A 546 12.55 -9.35 -10.70
C LYS A 546 13.20 -8.87 -9.41
N HIS A 547 14.41 -8.34 -9.48
CA HIS A 547 15.13 -7.94 -8.27
C HIS A 547 14.41 -6.83 -7.47
N ASP A 548 13.75 -5.89 -8.14
CA ASP A 548 12.90 -4.87 -7.51
C ASP A 548 11.65 -5.49 -6.82
N GLU A 549 11.10 -6.58 -7.37
CA GLU A 549 10.03 -7.35 -6.73
C GLU A 549 10.53 -8.13 -5.49
N VAL A 550 11.80 -8.58 -5.50
CA VAL A 550 12.45 -9.22 -4.33
C VAL A 550 12.75 -8.19 -3.23
N VAL A 551 13.23 -6.99 -3.57
CA VAL A 551 13.39 -5.87 -2.62
C VAL A 551 12.03 -5.51 -2.00
N THR A 552 11.00 -5.34 -2.83
CA THR A 552 9.62 -5.03 -2.39
C THR A 552 9.08 -6.08 -1.41
N LEU A 553 9.24 -7.38 -1.72
CA LEU A 553 8.79 -8.46 -0.84
C LEU A 553 9.46 -8.39 0.54
N PHE A 554 10.76 -8.08 0.61
CA PHE A 554 11.47 -8.02 1.90
C PHE A 554 11.13 -6.75 2.70
N HIS A 555 10.92 -5.62 2.01
CA HIS A 555 10.43 -4.37 2.61
C HIS A 555 9.11 -4.60 3.34
N GLU A 556 8.09 -5.14 2.65
CA GLU A 556 6.78 -5.40 3.25
C GLU A 556 6.86 -6.43 4.38
N LEU A 557 7.64 -7.49 4.20
CA LEU A 557 7.88 -8.46 5.28
C LEU A 557 8.52 -7.80 6.50
N GLY A 558 9.34 -6.75 6.33
CA GLY A 558 9.85 -5.93 7.42
C GLY A 558 8.74 -5.28 8.24
N HIS A 559 7.72 -4.70 7.59
CA HIS A 559 6.52 -4.17 8.26
C HIS A 559 5.72 -5.27 8.97
N GLY A 560 5.50 -6.42 8.32
CA GLY A 560 4.80 -7.56 8.92
C GLY A 560 5.52 -8.12 10.15
N ILE A 561 6.85 -8.19 10.13
CA ILE A 561 7.65 -8.62 11.28
C ILE A 561 7.64 -7.58 12.40
N HIS A 562 7.68 -6.29 12.09
CA HIS A 562 7.55 -5.20 13.07
C HIS A 562 6.21 -5.29 13.82
N ASP A 563 5.13 -5.58 13.09
CA ASP A 563 3.79 -5.84 13.64
C ASP A 563 3.79 -7.07 14.56
N LEU A 564 4.24 -8.23 14.06
CA LEU A 564 4.27 -9.49 14.80
C LEU A 564 5.04 -9.42 16.13
N VAL A 565 6.25 -8.85 16.14
CA VAL A 565 7.09 -8.85 17.35
C VAL A 565 6.79 -7.70 18.33
N SER A 566 6.00 -6.69 17.93
CA SER A 566 5.68 -5.53 18.78
C SER A 566 5.12 -5.92 20.15
N ARG A 567 5.57 -5.24 21.22
CA ARG A 567 5.20 -5.53 22.63
C ARG A 567 4.77 -4.27 23.39
N THR A 568 3.59 -3.78 23.06
CA THR A 568 2.92 -2.65 23.72
C THR A 568 1.86 -3.10 24.71
N ILE A 569 1.53 -2.23 25.66
CA ILE A 569 0.38 -2.35 26.56
C ILE A 569 -0.92 -2.03 25.80
N TYR A 570 -0.88 -1.04 24.90
CA TYR A 570 -2.04 -0.52 24.18
C TYR A 570 -1.97 -0.78 22.66
N SER A 571 -3.14 -1.02 22.05
CA SER A 571 -3.31 -1.21 20.59
C SER A 571 -2.87 0.02 19.80
N ARG A 572 -3.15 1.22 20.33
CA ARG A 572 -2.80 2.53 19.79
C ARG A 572 -1.30 2.71 19.45
N PHE A 573 -0.42 1.94 20.08
CA PHE A 573 1.01 1.96 19.82
C PHE A 573 1.55 0.69 19.13
N HIS A 574 0.67 -0.27 18.80
CA HIS A 574 1.09 -1.57 18.28
C HIS A 574 1.69 -1.48 16.87
N GLY A 575 2.67 -2.34 16.60
CA GLY A 575 3.22 -2.54 15.27
C GLY A 575 3.80 -1.28 14.65
N THR A 576 3.47 -1.03 13.40
CA THR A 576 3.95 0.11 12.62
C THR A 576 3.34 1.47 13.03
N SER A 577 2.59 1.55 14.14
CA SER A 577 1.95 2.77 14.71
C SER A 577 2.95 3.79 15.31
N THR A 578 4.04 4.03 14.57
CA THR A 578 5.14 4.96 14.85
C THR A 578 4.95 6.28 14.09
N VAL A 579 5.82 7.27 14.34
CA VAL A 579 5.84 8.52 13.58
C VAL A 579 6.16 8.29 12.09
N ARG A 580 5.50 9.04 11.21
CA ARG A 580 5.55 8.84 9.74
C ARG A 580 6.90 9.11 9.06
N ASP A 581 7.85 9.73 9.76
CA ASP A 581 9.24 9.89 9.32
C ASP A 581 10.22 8.92 9.99
N PHE A 582 9.69 7.91 10.71
CA PHE A 582 10.40 6.73 11.20
C PHE A 582 9.88 5.41 10.57
N VAL A 583 8.59 5.33 10.26
CA VAL A 583 7.89 4.05 9.98
C VAL A 583 8.53 3.19 8.87
N GLU A 584 9.17 3.79 7.87
CA GLU A 584 9.86 3.07 6.78
C GLU A 584 11.31 2.68 7.13
N ALA A 585 11.89 3.19 8.22
CA ALA A 585 13.28 2.90 8.57
C ALA A 585 13.49 1.40 8.91
N PRO A 586 12.56 0.70 9.59
CA PRO A 586 12.65 -0.73 9.80
C PRO A 586 12.60 -1.59 8.52
N SER A 587 11.76 -1.23 7.55
CA SER A 587 11.58 -1.96 6.30
C SER A 587 12.74 -1.69 5.32
N GLN A 588 13.11 -0.41 5.13
CA GLN A 588 14.25 0.01 4.32
C GLN A 588 15.59 -0.54 4.83
N MET A 589 15.73 -0.82 6.14
CA MET A 589 16.95 -1.44 6.66
C MET A 589 17.12 -2.84 6.07
N LEU A 590 16.03 -3.63 6.02
CA LEU A 590 16.01 -5.01 5.56
C LEU A 590 16.22 -5.14 4.04
N GLU A 591 15.87 -4.11 3.25
CA GLU A 591 16.19 -4.06 1.81
C GLU A 591 17.69 -4.27 1.52
N ASN A 592 18.58 -3.88 2.45
CA ASN A 592 20.03 -4.07 2.28
C ASN A 592 20.46 -5.54 2.21
N TRP A 593 19.68 -6.49 2.73
CA TRP A 593 19.94 -7.92 2.52
C TRP A 593 19.75 -8.28 1.04
N CYS A 594 18.76 -7.72 0.34
CA CYS A 594 18.59 -7.89 -1.11
C CYS A 594 19.74 -7.29 -1.94
N TRP A 595 20.64 -6.51 -1.33
CA TRP A 595 21.84 -5.95 -1.96
C TRP A 595 23.15 -6.58 -1.45
N THR A 596 23.09 -7.58 -0.57
CA THR A 596 24.26 -8.18 0.08
C THR A 596 24.64 -9.51 -0.61
N PRO A 597 25.90 -9.72 -1.07
CA PRO A 597 26.26 -10.85 -1.92
C PRO A 597 25.90 -12.23 -1.38
N SER A 598 26.17 -12.48 -0.09
CA SER A 598 25.86 -13.76 0.57
C SER A 598 24.36 -14.04 0.66
N GLN A 599 23.55 -12.98 0.68
CA GLN A 599 22.10 -13.05 0.86
C GLN A 599 21.36 -13.14 -0.47
N LEU A 600 21.81 -12.42 -1.50
CA LEU A 600 21.42 -12.70 -2.88
C LEU A 600 21.69 -14.17 -3.24
N ARG A 601 22.86 -14.70 -2.85
CA ARG A 601 23.21 -16.12 -3.00
C ARG A 601 22.28 -17.06 -2.21
N SER A 602 21.92 -16.75 -0.96
CA SER A 602 21.08 -17.60 -0.12
C SER A 602 19.60 -17.63 -0.56
N LEU A 603 19.06 -16.47 -0.97
CA LEU A 603 17.70 -16.30 -1.50
C LEU A 603 17.53 -16.91 -2.89
N SER A 604 18.57 -16.88 -3.74
CA SER A 604 18.49 -17.40 -5.12
C SER A 604 18.23 -18.91 -5.20
N ARG A 605 17.32 -19.36 -6.06
CA ARG A 605 17.19 -20.77 -6.48
C ARG A 605 16.64 -20.90 -7.92
N HIS A 606 17.45 -21.39 -8.87
CA HIS A 606 17.08 -21.44 -10.28
C HIS A 606 15.87 -22.34 -10.55
N TYR A 607 14.82 -21.81 -11.20
CA TYR A 607 13.51 -22.47 -11.26
C TYR A 607 13.53 -23.85 -11.93
N SER A 608 14.42 -24.05 -12.92
CA SER A 608 14.63 -25.36 -13.56
C SER A 608 15.06 -26.49 -12.61
N THR A 609 15.58 -26.16 -11.42
CA THR A 609 16.04 -27.15 -10.42
C THR A 609 14.94 -27.59 -9.47
N LEU A 610 13.76 -26.94 -9.52
CA LEU A 610 12.65 -27.21 -8.61
C LEU A 610 11.84 -28.46 -9.00
N SER A 611 11.72 -28.77 -10.29
CA SER A 611 11.06 -29.99 -10.77
C SER A 611 11.47 -30.37 -12.21
N PRO A 612 11.29 -31.65 -12.63
CA PRO A 612 11.55 -32.08 -14.00
C PRO A 612 10.69 -31.36 -15.05
N GLU A 613 9.47 -30.96 -14.70
CA GLU A 613 8.55 -30.23 -15.59
C GLU A 613 9.05 -28.80 -15.85
N TYR A 614 9.60 -28.14 -14.83
CA TYR A 614 10.22 -26.83 -14.96
C TYR A 614 11.55 -26.89 -15.71
N LEU A 615 12.34 -27.96 -15.53
CA LEU A 615 13.52 -28.21 -16.38
C LEU A 615 13.12 -28.38 -17.85
N ALA A 616 12.11 -29.19 -18.14
CA ALA A 616 11.62 -29.39 -19.50
C ALA A 616 11.10 -28.09 -20.12
N SER A 617 10.31 -27.29 -19.39
CA SER A 617 9.84 -26.00 -19.92
C SER A 617 10.95 -24.97 -20.11
N TRP A 618 12.01 -25.00 -19.30
CA TRP A 618 13.19 -24.16 -19.53
C TRP A 618 13.92 -24.61 -20.80
N GLN A 619 14.14 -25.92 -20.97
CA GLN A 619 14.75 -26.50 -22.17
C GLN A 619 13.93 -26.26 -23.45
N GLU A 620 12.60 -26.20 -23.37
CA GLU A 620 11.73 -25.79 -24.47
C GLU A 620 11.92 -24.31 -24.85
N ALA A 621 11.95 -23.41 -23.85
CA ALA A 621 12.10 -21.96 -24.09
C ALA A 621 13.48 -21.60 -24.70
N GLN A 622 14.51 -22.38 -24.39
CA GLN A 622 15.89 -22.20 -24.87
C GLN A 622 16.13 -22.71 -26.31
N GLN A 623 15.11 -23.24 -27.01
CA GLN A 623 15.27 -23.79 -28.37
C GLN A 623 15.43 -22.71 -29.45
N GLY A 624 16.63 -22.16 -29.51
CA GLY A 624 17.06 -21.11 -30.44
C GLY A 624 18.38 -20.46 -30.01
N GLU A 625 18.72 -20.54 -28.72
CA GLU A 625 19.91 -19.96 -28.13
C GLU A 625 21.02 -20.99 -27.88
N LYS A 626 22.21 -20.53 -27.48
CA LYS A 626 23.41 -21.37 -27.27
C LYS A 626 23.48 -21.99 -25.87
N ALA A 627 22.36 -22.15 -25.16
CA ALA A 627 22.33 -22.71 -23.82
C ALA A 627 22.63 -24.23 -23.83
N THR A 628 23.91 -24.60 -23.68
CA THR A 628 24.37 -26.00 -23.76
C THR A 628 24.16 -26.83 -22.50
N SER A 629 23.72 -26.22 -21.40
CA SER A 629 23.59 -26.88 -20.09
C SER A 629 22.59 -26.15 -19.18
N GLN A 630 21.98 -26.87 -18.24
CA GLN A 630 21.14 -26.30 -17.19
C GLN A 630 21.93 -25.29 -16.33
N PRO A 631 21.34 -24.16 -15.89
CA PRO A 631 22.03 -23.19 -15.05
C PRO A 631 22.26 -23.69 -13.62
N SER A 632 23.20 -23.05 -12.91
CA SER A 632 23.50 -23.37 -11.51
C SER A 632 22.31 -23.12 -10.59
N GLU A 633 22.09 -24.00 -9.60
CA GLU A 633 20.98 -23.87 -8.64
C GLU A 633 20.99 -22.51 -7.93
N ARG A 634 22.17 -21.98 -7.58
CA ARG A 634 22.33 -20.63 -7.02
C ARG A 634 22.85 -19.67 -8.09
N ILE A 635 22.51 -18.39 -7.96
CA ILE A 635 22.91 -17.35 -8.91
C ILE A 635 24.45 -17.20 -8.96
N PRO A 636 25.10 -17.09 -10.13
CA PRO A 636 26.57 -16.95 -10.24
C PRO A 636 27.12 -15.69 -9.56
N ASP A 637 28.37 -15.72 -9.07
CA ASP A 637 29.01 -14.57 -8.40
C ASP A 637 29.16 -13.36 -9.33
N ASP A 638 29.46 -13.57 -10.62
CA ASP A 638 29.56 -12.51 -11.64
C ASP A 638 28.21 -11.83 -11.91
N VAL A 639 27.10 -12.57 -11.84
CA VAL A 639 25.75 -12.01 -11.94
C VAL A 639 25.39 -11.20 -10.68
N ILE A 640 25.80 -11.67 -9.49
CA ILE A 640 25.65 -10.90 -8.24
C ILE A 640 26.47 -9.60 -8.31
N GLU A 641 27.74 -9.66 -8.75
CA GLU A 641 28.59 -8.48 -8.88
C GLU A 641 28.00 -7.45 -9.85
N ASN A 642 27.53 -7.89 -11.03
CA ASN A 642 26.92 -6.98 -11.99
C ASN A 642 25.62 -6.36 -11.46
N LEU A 643 24.78 -7.14 -10.77
CA LEU A 643 23.55 -6.64 -10.14
C LEU A 643 23.87 -5.59 -9.06
N ILE A 644 24.80 -5.87 -8.14
CA ILE A 644 25.20 -4.95 -7.06
C ILE A 644 25.83 -3.67 -7.61
N ARG A 645 26.60 -3.74 -8.70
CA ARG A 645 27.14 -2.56 -9.40
C ARG A 645 26.04 -1.62 -9.93
N THR A 646 24.79 -2.09 -10.04
CA THR A 646 23.64 -1.27 -10.42
C THR A 646 22.80 -0.72 -9.27
N LYS A 647 23.11 -1.02 -8.00
CA LYS A 647 22.42 -0.43 -6.84
C LYS A 647 22.34 1.10 -6.91
N HIS A 648 23.43 1.73 -7.34
CA HIS A 648 23.60 3.19 -7.35
C HIS A 648 23.65 3.77 -8.77
N VAL A 649 22.96 3.14 -9.73
CA VAL A 649 22.87 3.63 -11.11
C VAL A 649 21.65 4.53 -11.27
N ASN A 650 21.90 5.77 -11.73
CA ASN A 650 20.91 6.85 -11.77
C ASN A 650 20.31 7.23 -10.40
N ASP A 651 21.04 6.91 -9.32
CA ASP A 651 20.60 7.13 -7.95
C ASP A 651 20.50 8.62 -7.62
N SER A 652 21.31 9.48 -8.26
CA SER A 652 21.16 10.92 -8.07
C SER A 652 19.85 11.42 -8.67
N LEU A 653 19.48 10.98 -9.87
CA LEU A 653 18.20 11.32 -10.50
C LEU A 653 17.00 10.73 -9.77
N PHE A 654 17.10 9.51 -9.25
CA PHE A 654 16.07 8.93 -8.38
C PHE A 654 15.85 9.79 -7.13
N ASN A 655 16.91 10.09 -6.37
CA ASN A 655 16.81 10.87 -5.15
C ASN A 655 16.42 12.34 -5.41
N LEU A 656 16.87 12.95 -6.52
CA LEU A 656 16.41 14.28 -6.94
C LEU A 656 14.90 14.29 -7.27
N ARG A 657 14.35 13.19 -7.81
CA ARG A 657 12.90 13.06 -8.01
C ARG A 657 12.14 12.94 -6.67
N GLN A 658 12.69 12.24 -5.67
CA GLN A 658 12.10 12.20 -4.33
C GLN A 658 12.19 13.56 -3.61
N LEU A 659 13.32 14.26 -3.77
CA LEU A 659 13.49 15.63 -3.28
C LEU A 659 12.49 16.60 -3.91
N HIS A 660 12.18 16.48 -5.20
CA HIS A 660 11.14 17.29 -5.83
C HIS A 660 9.80 17.15 -5.10
N PHE A 661 9.39 15.92 -4.76
CA PHE A 661 8.15 15.68 -4.02
C PHE A 661 8.21 16.24 -2.59
N GLY A 662 9.29 15.99 -1.85
CA GLY A 662 9.46 16.53 -0.50
C GLY A 662 9.50 18.06 -0.46
N ILE A 663 10.18 18.70 -1.40
CA ILE A 663 10.29 20.16 -1.49
C ILE A 663 8.97 20.77 -1.96
N PHE A 664 8.22 20.15 -2.87
CA PHE A 664 6.87 20.61 -3.24
C PHE A 664 5.89 20.50 -2.07
N ASP A 665 5.87 19.36 -1.37
CA ASP A 665 5.03 19.14 -0.18
C ASP A 665 5.29 20.18 0.92
N MET A 666 6.56 20.50 1.20
CA MET A 666 6.90 21.61 2.10
C MET A 666 6.47 22.97 1.53
N THR A 667 6.72 23.24 0.24
CA THR A 667 6.39 24.52 -0.41
C THR A 667 4.89 24.87 -0.32
N VAL A 668 4.00 23.90 -0.48
CA VAL A 668 2.54 24.14 -0.43
C VAL A 668 1.96 24.15 1.00
N HIS A 669 2.69 23.62 2.00
CA HIS A 669 2.24 23.54 3.39
C HIS A 669 2.99 24.49 4.35
N GLU A 670 4.03 25.18 3.89
CA GLU A 670 4.81 26.17 4.64
C GLU A 670 4.69 27.62 4.10
N PRO A 671 3.51 28.13 3.70
CA PRO A 671 3.37 29.52 3.27
C PRO A 671 3.61 30.48 4.45
N LYS A 672 4.18 31.66 4.16
CA LYS A 672 4.47 32.67 5.19
C LYS A 672 3.17 33.29 5.72
N THR A 673 2.26 33.63 4.82
CA THR A 673 0.91 34.14 5.10
C THR A 673 -0.13 33.33 4.33
N HIS A 674 -1.39 33.38 4.78
CA HIS A 674 -2.50 32.70 4.09
C HIS A 674 -2.67 33.18 2.63
N ALA A 675 -2.48 34.49 2.40
CA ALA A 675 -2.56 35.08 1.08
C ALA A 675 -1.48 34.54 0.10
N ASP A 676 -0.34 34.07 0.61
CA ASP A 676 0.70 33.46 -0.24
C ASP A 676 0.23 32.12 -0.83
N ILE A 677 -0.51 31.30 -0.07
CA ILE A 677 -1.04 30.02 -0.58
C ILE A 677 -2.31 30.20 -1.41
N GLU A 678 -3.14 31.20 -1.10
CA GLU A 678 -4.21 31.64 -2.01
C GLU A 678 -3.66 32.11 -3.36
N ALA A 679 -2.50 32.77 -3.40
CA ALA A 679 -1.88 33.27 -4.62
C ALA A 679 -1.04 32.23 -5.41
N LEU A 680 -0.68 31.09 -4.80
CA LEU A 680 0.28 30.14 -5.39
C LEU A 680 -0.30 29.40 -6.62
N PRO A 681 0.37 29.44 -7.80
CA PRO A 681 0.02 28.60 -8.95
C PRO A 681 0.61 27.20 -8.74
N LEU A 682 -0.24 26.24 -8.37
CA LEU A 682 0.18 24.94 -7.83
C LEU A 682 0.86 24.06 -8.89
N SER A 683 0.23 23.88 -10.06
CA SER A 683 0.75 23.00 -11.11
C SER A 683 2.02 23.58 -11.78
N ALA A 684 2.08 24.88 -12.05
CA ALA A 684 3.35 25.54 -12.43
C ALA A 684 4.43 25.42 -11.35
N THR A 685 4.09 25.47 -10.06
CA THR A 685 5.06 25.29 -8.98
C THR A 685 5.59 23.86 -8.93
N TYR A 686 4.73 22.86 -9.11
CA TYR A 686 5.11 21.44 -9.23
C TYR A 686 6.06 21.23 -10.42
N ASN A 687 5.65 21.64 -11.63
CA ASN A 687 6.45 21.44 -12.85
C ASN A 687 7.77 22.21 -12.82
N ARG A 688 7.78 23.46 -12.32
CA ARG A 688 9.01 24.25 -12.15
C ARG A 688 9.95 23.60 -11.14
N LEU A 689 9.48 23.18 -9.96
CA LEU A 689 10.35 22.51 -8.98
C LEU A 689 10.88 21.17 -9.51
N ARG A 690 10.07 20.41 -10.26
CA ARG A 690 10.54 19.20 -10.95
C ARG A 690 11.72 19.51 -11.87
N GLN A 691 11.61 20.53 -12.73
CA GLN A 691 12.68 20.92 -13.65
C GLN A 691 13.91 21.44 -12.89
N GLU A 692 13.74 22.35 -11.93
CA GLU A 692 14.83 22.96 -11.15
C GLU A 692 15.62 21.96 -10.29
N ILE A 693 15.02 20.84 -9.91
CA ILE A 693 15.65 19.82 -9.05
C ILE A 693 16.20 18.67 -9.90
N THR A 694 15.37 18.07 -10.77
CA THR A 694 15.79 16.91 -11.59
C THR A 694 16.62 17.27 -12.81
N GLN A 695 16.52 18.52 -13.29
CA GLN A 695 17.23 19.03 -14.47
C GLN A 695 16.95 18.25 -15.77
N MET A 696 15.78 17.60 -15.84
CA MET A 696 15.21 17.03 -17.06
C MET A 696 14.19 18.00 -17.66
N ASP A 697 14.16 18.13 -18.98
CA ASP A 697 13.21 19.00 -19.68
C ASP A 697 11.80 18.38 -19.70
N GLY A 698 10.77 19.17 -19.38
CA GLY A 698 9.38 18.88 -19.74
C GLY A 698 8.92 19.64 -20.99
N PRO A 699 7.62 19.58 -21.32
CA PRO A 699 6.99 20.39 -22.38
C PRO A 699 7.21 21.91 -22.27
N GLU A 700 7.62 22.45 -21.12
CA GLU A 700 8.04 23.85 -21.01
C GLU A 700 9.23 24.18 -21.92
N ALA A 701 10.15 23.23 -22.15
CA ALA A 701 11.26 23.36 -23.09
C ALA A 701 10.81 23.39 -24.57
N LEU A 702 9.59 22.91 -24.84
CA LEU A 702 8.90 22.98 -26.14
C LEU A 702 7.93 24.18 -26.22
N GLY A 703 7.92 25.07 -25.22
CA GLY A 703 7.12 26.30 -25.20
C GLY A 703 5.72 26.17 -24.60
N ALA A 704 5.38 25.05 -23.94
CA ALA A 704 4.04 24.83 -23.36
C ALA A 704 3.73 25.65 -22.09
N GLY A 705 4.66 26.47 -21.61
CA GLY A 705 4.60 27.04 -20.25
C GLY A 705 4.75 25.96 -19.17
N SER A 706 4.46 26.27 -17.91
CA SER A 706 4.60 25.33 -16.78
C SER A 706 3.28 24.69 -16.32
N GLU A 707 2.16 24.99 -16.96
CA GLU A 707 0.81 24.50 -16.62
C GLU A 707 0.39 23.32 -17.53
N TRP A 708 1.34 22.52 -18.01
CA TRP A 708 1.11 21.45 -19.01
C TRP A 708 0.61 20.12 -18.45
N GLY A 709 0.69 19.93 -17.14
CA GLY A 709 0.33 18.71 -16.44
C GLY A 709 0.18 18.93 -14.95
N HIS A 710 -0.63 18.11 -14.31
CA HIS A 710 -1.14 18.31 -12.96
C HIS A 710 -0.76 17.12 -12.08
N GLY A 711 0.53 16.80 -12.03
CA GLY A 711 1.02 15.63 -11.30
C GLY A 711 0.65 15.67 -9.81
N GLU A 712 0.53 16.85 -9.20
CA GLU A 712 0.02 17.03 -7.83
C GLU A 712 -1.43 16.55 -7.64
N ALA A 713 -2.27 16.68 -8.68
CA ALA A 713 -3.65 16.16 -8.68
C ALA A 713 -3.71 14.63 -8.81
N THR A 714 -2.61 14.00 -9.23
CA THR A 714 -2.44 12.53 -9.24
C THR A 714 -1.75 11.98 -7.97
N PHE A 715 -1.24 12.86 -7.10
CA PHE A 715 -0.30 12.48 -6.04
C PHE A 715 -1.02 12.17 -4.70
N GLY A 716 -1.53 10.94 -4.60
CA GLY A 716 -2.31 10.43 -3.46
C GLY A 716 -1.76 10.76 -2.07
N HIS A 717 -0.44 10.71 -1.87
CA HIS A 717 0.24 11.02 -0.60
C HIS A 717 -0.10 12.41 -0.05
N LEU A 718 -0.16 13.45 -0.90
CA LEU A 718 -0.37 14.82 -0.44
C LEU A 718 -1.76 15.03 0.17
N ILE A 719 -2.72 14.15 -0.10
CA ILE A 719 -4.06 14.20 0.47
C ILE A 719 -4.28 13.08 1.51
N GLY A 720 -3.80 11.86 1.24
CA GLY A 720 -3.88 10.68 2.10
C GLY A 720 -2.91 10.66 3.29
N GLY A 721 -2.83 11.76 4.04
CA GLY A 721 -2.17 11.79 5.36
C GLY A 721 -0.64 11.91 5.40
N TYR A 722 0.05 11.98 4.24
CA TYR A 722 1.51 12.24 4.16
C TYR A 722 1.85 13.73 3.95
N ASP A 723 0.85 14.60 4.03
CA ASP A 723 0.95 16.05 3.97
C ASP A 723 1.95 16.64 4.99
N ALA A 724 2.82 17.52 4.49
CA ALA A 724 4.02 18.03 5.16
C ALA A 724 4.83 16.91 5.83
N GLY A 725 5.10 15.86 5.05
CA GLY A 725 5.57 14.57 5.52
C GLY A 725 6.19 13.67 4.45
N TYR A 726 6.17 14.03 3.17
CA TYR A 726 6.78 13.19 2.13
C TYR A 726 8.29 13.04 2.27
N TYR A 727 8.95 14.00 2.94
CA TYR A 727 10.36 13.88 3.35
C TYR A 727 10.64 12.62 4.20
N GLY A 728 9.61 12.04 4.84
CA GLY A 728 9.69 10.87 5.70
C GLY A 728 10.34 9.65 5.04
N TYR A 729 10.15 9.46 3.73
CA TYR A 729 10.80 8.38 2.97
C TYR A 729 12.32 8.54 2.91
N LEU A 730 12.83 9.77 2.73
CA LEU A 730 14.26 10.06 2.65
C LEU A 730 14.92 10.13 4.03
N SER A 731 14.23 10.65 5.05
CA SER A 731 14.77 10.64 6.43
C SER A 731 14.77 9.23 7.02
N SER A 732 13.74 8.42 6.75
CA SER A 732 13.76 6.99 7.08
C SER A 732 14.93 6.27 6.41
N GLN A 733 15.27 6.64 5.16
CA GLN A 733 16.39 6.04 4.43
C GLN A 733 17.74 6.41 5.04
N VAL A 734 17.89 7.62 5.60
CA VAL A 734 19.06 7.98 6.42
C VAL A 734 19.16 7.06 7.64
N TYR A 735 18.09 6.95 8.42
CA TYR A 735 18.09 6.17 9.66
C TYR A 735 18.33 4.67 9.41
N SER A 736 17.70 4.10 8.38
CA SER A 736 17.85 2.70 8.00
C SER A 736 19.24 2.37 7.47
N THR A 737 19.84 3.27 6.67
CA THR A 737 21.21 3.11 6.19
C THR A 737 22.19 3.20 7.36
N ASP A 738 21.99 4.10 8.32
CA ASP A 738 22.85 4.20 9.49
C ASP A 738 22.74 2.99 10.42
N MET A 739 21.53 2.46 10.63
CA MET A 739 21.31 1.18 11.33
C MET A 739 22.03 0.01 10.64
N PHE A 740 21.88 -0.13 9.32
CA PHE A 740 22.52 -1.22 8.59
C PHE A 740 24.05 -1.08 8.59
N TYR A 741 24.59 0.09 8.25
CA TYR A 741 26.04 0.31 8.16
C TYR A 741 26.76 0.32 9.51
N THR A 742 26.09 0.70 10.60
CA THR A 742 26.69 0.68 11.95
C THR A 742 26.61 -0.69 12.62
N VAL A 743 25.64 -1.54 12.25
CA VAL A 743 25.32 -2.76 13.04
C VAL A 743 25.38 -4.07 12.25
N PHE A 744 25.04 -4.08 10.96
CA PHE A 744 24.82 -5.31 10.17
C PHE A 744 25.71 -5.45 8.92
N LYS A 745 26.38 -4.38 8.46
CA LYS A 745 27.15 -4.40 7.20
C LYS A 745 28.31 -5.40 7.19
N ASP A 746 28.99 -5.57 8.32
CA ASP A 746 30.14 -6.49 8.45
C ASP A 746 29.71 -7.94 8.69
N ASP A 747 28.56 -8.15 9.35
CA ASP A 747 27.94 -9.46 9.59
C ASP A 747 26.40 -9.35 9.52
N PRO A 748 25.80 -9.58 8.33
CA PRO A 748 24.35 -9.45 8.12
C PRO A 748 23.54 -10.60 8.75
N MET A 749 24.19 -11.63 9.33
CA MET A 749 23.52 -12.72 10.04
C MET A 749 23.85 -12.71 11.54
N ASN A 750 24.32 -11.59 12.06
CA ASN A 750 24.70 -11.46 13.46
C ASN A 750 23.47 -11.59 14.39
N LYS A 751 23.25 -12.78 14.94
CA LYS A 751 22.08 -13.08 15.78
C LYS A 751 21.95 -12.15 16.98
N ALA A 752 23.06 -11.78 17.62
CA ALA A 752 23.05 -10.89 18.77
C ALA A 752 22.59 -9.47 18.39
N ALA A 753 23.03 -8.96 17.24
CA ALA A 753 22.50 -7.71 16.68
C ALA A 753 21.04 -7.83 16.25
N GLY A 754 20.63 -8.96 15.65
CA GLY A 754 19.25 -9.24 15.27
C GLY A 754 18.29 -9.21 16.48
N ARG A 755 18.63 -9.92 17.57
CA ARG A 755 17.89 -9.87 18.83
C ARG A 755 17.87 -8.47 19.44
N ARG A 756 19.01 -7.76 19.43
CA ARG A 756 19.08 -6.38 19.92
C ARG A 756 18.14 -5.46 19.14
N TYR A 757 18.14 -5.56 17.80
CA TYR A 757 17.25 -4.80 16.93
C TYR A 757 15.77 -5.13 17.19
N ARG A 758 15.43 -6.42 17.33
CA ARG A 758 14.10 -6.87 17.78
C ARG A 758 13.71 -6.15 19.08
N TYR A 759 14.44 -6.33 20.18
CA TYR A 759 14.01 -5.83 21.50
C TYR A 759 14.05 -4.30 21.66
N GLN A 760 15.01 -3.64 21.01
CA GLN A 760 15.23 -2.20 21.16
C GLN A 760 14.43 -1.38 20.16
N VAL A 761 14.25 -1.85 18.92
CA VAL A 761 13.55 -1.15 17.86
C VAL A 761 12.14 -1.71 17.67
N LEU A 762 12.01 -2.97 17.23
CA LEU A 762 10.72 -3.51 16.80
C LEU A 762 9.74 -3.78 17.94
N GLU A 763 10.19 -4.32 19.08
CA GLU A 763 9.29 -4.64 20.20
C GLU A 763 8.69 -3.38 20.86
N LYS A 764 9.13 -2.17 20.49
CA LYS A 764 8.54 -0.91 20.98
C LYS A 764 7.28 -0.50 20.22
N GLY A 765 7.19 -0.76 18.93
CA GLY A 765 6.24 -0.06 18.06
C GLY A 765 6.25 1.46 18.34
N GLY A 766 5.07 2.06 18.43
CA GLY A 766 4.89 3.47 18.77
C GLY A 766 5.01 3.85 20.25
N SER A 767 5.35 2.94 21.18
CA SER A 767 5.30 3.19 22.64
C SER A 767 6.40 4.10 23.18
N GLN A 768 7.44 4.36 22.41
CA GLN A 768 8.60 5.18 22.78
C GLN A 768 8.86 6.25 21.71
N ASP A 769 9.44 7.41 22.09
CA ASP A 769 9.92 8.37 21.08
C ASP A 769 11.03 7.74 20.23
N GLU A 770 10.84 7.82 18.93
CA GLU A 770 11.58 7.08 17.94
C GLU A 770 13.04 7.56 17.81
N MET A 771 13.36 8.80 18.22
CA MET A 771 14.74 9.28 18.32
C MET A 771 15.47 8.65 19.52
N LYS A 772 14.76 8.46 20.64
CA LYS A 772 15.30 7.70 21.79
C LYS A 772 15.55 6.24 21.40
N THR A 773 14.61 5.63 20.67
CA THR A 773 14.73 4.26 20.13
C THR A 773 15.97 4.08 19.24
N LEU A 774 16.20 4.97 18.27
CA LEU A 774 17.44 4.94 17.46
C LEU A 774 18.69 5.17 18.30
N THR A 775 18.66 6.13 19.22
CA THR A 775 19.81 6.48 20.07
C THR A 775 20.23 5.32 20.99
N GLU A 776 19.27 4.56 21.53
CA GLU A 776 19.53 3.38 22.34
C GLU A 776 20.07 2.18 21.53
N PHE A 777 19.69 2.07 20.25
CA PHE A 777 20.14 0.99 19.36
C PHE A 777 21.51 1.24 18.71
N LEU A 778 21.79 2.49 18.34
CA LEU A 778 23.07 2.93 17.74
C LEU A 778 24.13 3.29 18.80
N GLY A 779 23.72 3.58 20.05
CA GLY A 779 24.60 4.10 21.11
C GLY A 779 24.97 5.58 20.94
N ARG A 780 24.35 6.27 19.97
CA ARG A 780 24.52 7.68 19.60
C ARG A 780 23.32 8.15 18.80
N GLU A 781 23.13 9.46 18.64
CA GLU A 781 22.18 10.00 17.66
C GLU A 781 22.51 9.50 16.23
N PRO A 782 21.50 9.33 15.35
CA PRO A 782 21.69 8.90 13.97
C PRO A 782 22.41 9.94 13.10
N GLN A 783 23.14 9.49 12.08
CA GLN A 783 24.02 10.32 11.26
C GLN A 783 23.84 10.06 9.76
N THR A 784 23.93 11.12 8.94
CA THR A 784 23.82 11.04 7.48
C THR A 784 25.05 10.47 6.78
N ASP A 785 26.20 10.38 7.46
CA ASP A 785 27.47 9.89 6.92
C ASP A 785 27.39 8.46 6.34
N ALA A 786 26.51 7.60 6.85
CA ALA A 786 26.26 6.27 6.26
C ALA A 786 25.54 6.38 4.91
N PHE A 787 24.48 7.17 4.86
CA PHE A 787 23.66 7.41 3.66
C PHE A 787 24.46 8.10 2.54
N TYR A 788 25.24 9.14 2.86
CA TYR A 788 26.08 9.79 1.85
C TYR A 788 27.21 8.88 1.34
N ARG A 789 27.74 7.95 2.16
CA ARG A 789 28.72 6.96 1.68
C ARG A 789 28.10 5.90 0.78
N ASP A 790 26.89 5.43 1.10
CA ASP A 790 26.15 4.48 0.26
C ASP A 790 25.85 5.11 -1.12
N LEU A 791 25.37 6.36 -1.16
CA LEU A 791 25.15 7.12 -2.40
C LEU A 791 26.44 7.60 -3.12
N GLY A 792 27.64 7.40 -2.56
CA GLY A 792 28.90 7.87 -3.17
C GLY A 792 29.11 9.39 -3.17
N LEU A 793 28.55 10.10 -2.18
CA LEU A 793 28.50 11.57 -2.03
C LEU A 793 29.38 12.12 -0.88
N ALA A 794 30.24 11.29 -0.28
CA ALA A 794 31.02 11.56 0.92
C ALA A 794 32.53 11.66 0.65
#